data_AF-A0A1I6IBP4-F1
#
_entry.id   AF-A0A1I6IBP4-F1
#
_cell.length_a   1.000
_cell.length_b   1.000
_cell.length_c   1.000
_cell.angle_alpha   90.00
_cell.angle_beta   90.00
_cell.angle_gamma   90.00
#
_symmetry.space_group_name_H-M   'P 1'
#
loop_
_entity.id
_entity.type
_entity.pdbx_description
1 polymer ?
#
loop_
_entity_poly.entity_id
_entity_poly.type
_entity_poly.pdbx_seq_one_letter_code
_entity_poly.pdbx_strand_id
1 'polypeptide(L)'
;MSTSVHAHETGGARSDGHDHEVETNSSADSGPLYANSTYTETTDIAASISTTMTLEDGDVLYGSIGTVGDSDWVRIVLDDGEAATVFMGAFGAGAVEDPTLFLLDSNGAFVSGESSFTADSSTLNFVNNTGSTQTYYVAVEDYFGDSAGSYTLSTDISIPAPLEEYTVAEVVTQLTVDYWEWSNGSSSATPAMWDVVAGDEIPVDLSGLDKGGVAFALAALEAWTLVSGIEFVLADLNSGDFGIIFDDNDLGSAYATFGTNGSNKITDAEINIGSDWIAFDWESTGPGANDVYIDYATNSLQTYIHEIGHTLGLGHGGNYNGNATFGIDNNYLNDSWQMSIMSYFSQSENTNISASFAYAVTPMIADIAAIQALYGDPGTIQDGNTVYGFGSTAGGVYDVLTSIYPATFTIIDDGGLDLLNLAFSTYDNLIDLTPGSISNLEGLVGNMTIFSDTVIEAVISGAGADTITGNDADNLLAGGGGDDDLSGGIGSDLMYGGGQAGDVMMGGVGTDFFMFNSRNGTVADYTFSSVNETTGEVIGDVIYLEGNANYTLTQSGSDFLIDGIFIDVDSTNGNVAIVSTNSSTLSADLDSGLASPQEFSLGGLTLSIYDYGTAESFESKHLEYASEGFLSQVTINYDSGLSRETMLDYGSTRTWESIVTYYNDADQEYEERINYDTGVQIRTISDATSAQVWDTITEYRDSANELYDKRTKYDAGNELRLIFDTDGSQTWSTVQELRDAGGNLYDKRTNYDGGNQLRVIFDFDDSSSWDTLFEYRNASGDLYDKRTNYDSGEQTRLILDVNADQSWTNIVESRDDSGDMFKKLTNYDNGNYQIVLFDVDDAYAWDSYNRVFDSGGNLLSETFI
;
A
#
# COMPACT_ATOMS: atom_id res chain seq x y z
N MET A 1 23.21 -30.73 -49.12
CA MET A 1 24.65 -30.46 -49.38
C MET A 1 25.08 -29.59 -48.21
N SER A 2 25.97 -30.00 -47.29
CA SER A 2 27.42 -30.32 -47.49
C SER A 2 28.17 -29.07 -47.98
N THR A 3 29.23 -28.54 -47.36
CA THR A 3 30.10 -29.00 -46.23
C THR A 3 30.06 -27.95 -45.07
N SER A 4 30.46 -28.13 -43.79
CA SER A 4 31.33 -29.08 -43.04
C SER A 4 32.85 -28.84 -43.24
N VAL A 5 33.81 -28.98 -42.30
CA VAL A 5 33.92 -29.31 -40.84
C VAL A 5 35.14 -28.51 -40.30
N HIS A 6 35.30 -28.24 -38.98
CA HIS A 6 36.55 -28.49 -38.20
C HIS A 6 36.46 -28.08 -36.70
N ALA A 7 36.68 -29.04 -35.81
CA ALA A 7 37.27 -28.87 -34.49
C ALA A 7 38.41 -29.90 -34.37
N HIS A 8 39.47 -29.61 -33.59
CA HIS A 8 40.48 -30.62 -33.25
C HIS A 8 41.27 -30.22 -32.00
N GLU A 9 41.41 -31.15 -31.05
CA GLU A 9 42.22 -30.99 -29.84
C GLU A 9 43.72 -31.24 -30.10
N THR A 10 44.57 -30.85 -29.13
CA THR A 10 45.76 -31.55 -28.56
C THR A 10 46.82 -30.54 -28.09
N GLY A 11 47.58 -30.73 -27.00
CA GLY A 11 47.46 -31.75 -25.93
C GLY A 11 48.81 -32.05 -25.24
N GLY A 12 48.79 -32.20 -23.90
CA GLY A 12 49.88 -32.79 -23.09
C GLY A 12 50.87 -31.80 -22.42
N ALA A 13 51.66 -32.21 -21.40
CA ALA A 13 51.74 -33.53 -20.75
C ALA A 13 52.55 -33.53 -19.42
N ARG A 14 52.20 -34.46 -18.49
CA ARG A 14 53.02 -35.09 -17.41
C ARG A 14 53.48 -34.20 -16.24
N SER A 15 53.31 -34.53 -14.94
CA SER A 15 53.43 -35.78 -14.12
C SER A 15 54.84 -36.09 -13.61
N ASP A 16 54.95 -36.48 -12.33
CA ASP A 16 55.52 -37.76 -11.83
C ASP A 16 55.69 -37.78 -10.29
N GLY A 17 55.72 -38.98 -9.67
CA GLY A 17 55.78 -39.22 -8.21
C GLY A 17 54.55 -39.97 -7.69
N HIS A 18 54.37 -41.30 -7.84
CA HIS A 18 55.25 -42.42 -7.44
C HIS A 18 55.62 -42.34 -5.94
N ASP A 19 55.30 -43.33 -5.08
CA ASP A 19 55.41 -44.80 -5.22
C ASP A 19 54.25 -45.59 -4.51
N HIS A 20 54.12 -46.93 -4.48
CA HIS A 20 54.95 -48.06 -4.96
C HIS A 20 54.09 -49.25 -5.46
N GLU A 21 54.74 -50.17 -6.17
CA GLU A 21 54.35 -51.46 -6.81
C GLU A 21 53.13 -52.32 -6.36
N VAL A 22 52.67 -53.16 -7.30
CA VAL A 22 51.66 -54.23 -7.16
C VAL A 22 52.34 -55.61 -7.02
N GLU A 23 51.90 -56.42 -6.05
CA GLU A 23 51.98 -57.89 -6.11
C GLU A 23 50.58 -58.53 -5.94
N THR A 24 50.45 -59.84 -6.21
CA THR A 24 49.21 -60.42 -6.72
C THR A 24 48.49 -61.42 -5.82
N ASN A 25 47.15 -61.40 -5.92
CA ASN A 25 46.23 -62.56 -5.96
C ASN A 25 45.41 -62.92 -4.70
N SER A 26 44.16 -63.30 -4.98
CA SER A 26 43.23 -64.14 -4.20
C SER A 26 42.77 -63.70 -2.80
N SER A 27 41.75 -62.83 -2.78
CA SER A 27 40.46 -63.19 -2.18
C SER A 27 39.34 -62.56 -3.01
N ALA A 28 38.16 -63.18 -3.04
CA ALA A 28 36.95 -62.45 -3.41
C ALA A 28 36.56 -61.60 -2.20
N ASP A 29 36.30 -60.32 -2.42
CA ASP A 29 35.66 -59.47 -1.42
C ASP A 29 34.23 -59.19 -1.87
N SER A 30 33.31 -59.23 -0.92
CA SER A 30 31.87 -59.13 -1.17
C SER A 30 31.34 -57.94 -0.41
N GLY A 31 31.14 -56.82 -1.11
CA GLY A 31 30.25 -55.77 -0.62
C GLY A 31 28.88 -56.37 -0.30
N PRO A 32 28.16 -55.84 0.71
CA PRO A 32 26.91 -56.42 1.15
C PRO A 32 25.89 -56.41 0.00
N LEU A 33 25.39 -57.60 -0.31
CA LEU A 33 24.07 -57.73 -0.91
C LEU A 33 23.09 -57.52 0.25
N TYR A 34 22.61 -56.28 0.43
CA TYR A 34 21.39 -56.05 1.19
C TYR A 34 20.31 -56.94 0.58
N ALA A 35 19.67 -57.74 1.44
CA ALA A 35 18.90 -58.89 1.02
C ALA A 35 17.53 -58.82 1.68
N ASN A 36 16.66 -57.97 1.10
CA ASN A 36 15.26 -57.74 1.44
C ASN A 36 14.62 -59.02 1.99
N SER A 37 14.55 -59.12 3.32
CA SER A 37 14.20 -60.35 4.01
C SER A 37 12.70 -60.36 4.29
N THR A 38 12.04 -61.37 3.75
CA THR A 38 10.63 -61.62 4.02
C THR A 38 10.47 -62.44 5.29
N TYR A 39 10.05 -61.78 6.36
CA TYR A 39 9.66 -62.42 7.61
C TYR A 39 8.18 -62.80 7.55
N THR A 40 7.83 -63.88 8.25
CA THR A 40 6.44 -64.24 8.50
C THR A 40 6.36 -64.67 9.94
N GLU A 41 5.43 -64.08 10.67
CA GLU A 41 5.21 -64.38 12.06
C GLU A 41 4.82 -65.86 12.24
N THR A 42 5.34 -66.49 13.30
CA THR A 42 5.03 -67.88 13.67
C THR A 42 4.78 -68.08 15.17
N THR A 43 4.94 -67.01 15.95
CA THR A 43 4.71 -66.84 17.40
C THR A 43 4.65 -65.35 17.68
N ASP A 44 3.75 -64.91 18.57
CA ASP A 44 3.56 -63.52 19.03
C ASP A 44 4.86 -62.70 18.99
N ILE A 45 4.85 -61.55 18.31
CA ILE A 45 5.87 -60.54 18.49
C ILE A 45 5.61 -59.86 19.85
N ALA A 46 6.67 -59.48 20.57
CA ALA A 46 6.51 -59.03 21.95
C ALA A 46 6.21 -57.53 22.01
N ALA A 47 5.08 -57.15 22.62
CA ALA A 47 4.67 -55.79 23.00
C ALA A 47 5.63 -55.07 23.99
N SER A 48 6.92 -55.00 23.69
CA SER A 48 7.95 -54.40 24.54
C SER A 48 9.32 -54.29 23.84
N ILE A 49 10.21 -53.47 24.42
CA ILE A 49 11.64 -53.40 24.07
C ILE A 49 12.39 -54.76 24.08
N SER A 50 11.79 -55.81 24.66
CA SER A 50 12.36 -57.17 24.67
C SER A 50 12.12 -57.96 23.38
N THR A 51 11.40 -57.39 22.40
CA THR A 51 11.20 -57.95 21.07
C THR A 51 12.51 -58.38 20.39
N THR A 52 12.43 -59.49 19.66
CA THR A 52 13.50 -59.98 18.79
C THR A 52 13.20 -59.75 17.30
N MET A 53 12.06 -59.14 16.96
CA MET A 53 11.81 -58.68 15.60
C MET A 53 12.60 -57.39 15.37
N THR A 54 13.33 -57.33 14.26
CA THR A 54 14.10 -56.17 13.83
C THR A 54 14.07 -56.18 12.31
N LEU A 55 13.79 -55.04 11.69
CA LEU A 55 13.79 -54.87 10.23
C LEU A 55 14.94 -53.94 9.83
N GLU A 56 15.63 -54.30 8.76
CA GLU A 56 16.66 -53.49 8.10
C GLU A 56 16.07 -52.83 6.82
N ASP A 57 16.90 -52.16 6.02
CA ASP A 57 16.45 -51.55 4.76
C ASP A 57 15.81 -52.59 3.80
N GLY A 58 14.62 -52.26 3.31
CA GLY A 58 13.89 -53.03 2.32
C GLY A 58 13.30 -54.36 2.81
N ASP A 59 13.30 -54.62 4.12
CA ASP A 59 12.70 -55.81 4.72
C ASP A 59 11.16 -55.76 4.72
N VAL A 60 10.51 -56.94 4.79
CA VAL A 60 9.05 -57.07 4.83
C VAL A 60 8.62 -58.12 5.86
N LEU A 61 7.82 -57.72 6.82
CA LEU A 61 7.15 -58.59 7.79
C LEU A 61 5.69 -58.85 7.37
N TYR A 62 5.27 -60.11 7.39
CA TYR A 62 3.87 -60.53 7.42
C TYR A 62 3.52 -60.95 8.86
N GLY A 63 2.69 -60.16 9.55
CA GLY A 63 2.31 -60.38 10.96
C GLY A 63 0.80 -60.41 11.18
N SER A 64 0.38 -60.65 12.42
CA SER A 64 -1.02 -60.70 12.80
C SER A 64 -1.26 -60.36 14.27
N ILE A 65 -1.99 -59.27 14.51
CA ILE A 65 -2.52 -58.90 15.83
C ILE A 65 -3.37 -60.08 16.34
N GLY A 66 -2.84 -60.82 17.31
CA GLY A 66 -3.29 -62.19 17.63
C GLY A 66 -4.57 -62.24 18.43
N THR A 67 -4.83 -61.20 19.23
CA THR A 67 -6.08 -60.97 19.95
C THR A 67 -6.42 -59.48 20.02
N VAL A 68 -7.67 -59.16 20.37
CA VAL A 68 -8.11 -57.77 20.60
C VAL A 68 -7.32 -57.14 21.75
N GLY A 69 -6.70 -55.97 21.50
CA GLY A 69 -5.84 -55.26 22.45
C GLY A 69 -4.41 -55.81 22.54
N ASP A 70 -3.89 -56.34 21.43
CA ASP A 70 -2.53 -56.87 21.24
C ASP A 70 -1.67 -55.89 20.41
N SER A 71 -0.34 -55.97 20.49
CA SER A 71 0.57 -54.92 20.00
C SER A 71 1.95 -55.49 19.61
N ASP A 72 2.27 -55.50 18.32
CA ASP A 72 3.53 -56.07 17.83
C ASP A 72 4.63 -55.00 17.76
N TRP A 73 5.65 -55.09 18.62
CA TRP A 73 6.78 -54.14 18.57
C TRP A 73 7.90 -54.66 17.68
N VAL A 74 8.25 -53.88 16.67
CA VAL A 74 9.35 -54.13 15.73
C VAL A 74 10.47 -53.14 16.01
N ARG A 75 11.70 -53.62 16.20
CA ARG A 75 12.87 -52.75 16.38
C ARG A 75 13.37 -52.22 15.04
N ILE A 76 13.75 -50.95 15.00
CA ILE A 76 14.50 -50.32 13.90
C ILE A 76 15.75 -49.68 14.49
N VAL A 77 16.86 -49.71 13.76
CA VAL A 77 18.14 -49.10 14.15
C VAL A 77 18.58 -48.17 13.02
N LEU A 78 18.95 -46.95 13.38
CA LEU A 78 19.35 -45.90 12.44
C LEU A 78 20.70 -45.33 12.87
N ASP A 79 21.62 -45.16 11.94
CA ASP A 79 22.80 -44.30 12.12
C ASP A 79 22.37 -42.80 12.11
N ASP A 80 23.31 -41.91 12.39
CA ASP A 80 23.04 -40.47 12.49
C ASP A 80 22.77 -39.86 11.10
N GLY A 81 21.63 -39.19 10.94
CA GLY A 81 21.14 -38.67 9.66
C GLY A 81 20.44 -39.71 8.77
N GLU A 82 20.18 -40.93 9.25
CA GLU A 82 19.29 -41.87 8.55
C GLU A 82 17.81 -41.62 8.90
N ALA A 83 16.95 -41.80 7.89
CA ALA A 83 15.50 -41.75 7.97
C ALA A 83 14.90 -43.14 7.70
N ALA A 84 13.81 -43.47 8.40
CA ALA A 84 12.99 -44.65 8.14
C ALA A 84 11.59 -44.24 7.70
N THR A 85 11.14 -44.79 6.57
CA THR A 85 9.73 -44.86 6.20
C THR A 85 9.23 -46.27 6.47
N VAL A 86 8.19 -46.38 7.31
CA VAL A 86 7.61 -47.65 7.73
C VAL A 86 6.17 -47.71 7.23
N PHE A 87 5.95 -48.50 6.18
CA PHE A 87 4.62 -48.69 5.60
C PHE A 87 3.93 -49.91 6.19
N MET A 88 2.67 -49.75 6.56
CA MET A 88 1.76 -50.80 7.04
C MET A 88 0.56 -50.93 6.12
N GLY A 89 0.19 -52.16 5.77
CA GLY A 89 -0.97 -52.45 4.93
C GLY A 89 -1.77 -53.68 5.38
N ALA A 90 -3.09 -53.61 5.22
CA ALA A 90 -4.02 -54.71 5.42
C ALA A 90 -3.68 -55.91 4.52
N PHE A 91 -3.60 -57.12 5.08
CA PHE A 91 -3.23 -58.32 4.31
C PHE A 91 -4.21 -59.49 4.47
N GLY A 92 -4.71 -60.01 3.35
CA GLY A 92 -5.46 -61.27 3.31
C GLY A 92 -6.97 -61.12 3.52
N ALA A 93 -7.58 -62.07 4.25
CA ALA A 93 -9.01 -62.11 4.51
C ALA A 93 -9.23 -62.25 6.02
N GLY A 94 -9.67 -61.16 6.66
CA GLY A 94 -9.41 -60.92 8.09
C GLY A 94 -8.09 -60.18 8.27
N ALA A 95 -7.90 -59.11 7.50
CA ALA A 95 -6.85 -58.13 7.76
C ALA A 95 -7.22 -57.29 9.00
N VAL A 96 -6.29 -56.50 9.51
CA VAL A 96 -6.60 -55.42 10.46
C VAL A 96 -7.39 -54.32 9.73
N GLU A 97 -8.44 -53.81 10.38
CA GLU A 97 -9.21 -52.63 9.97
C GLU A 97 -8.67 -51.43 10.77
N ASP A 98 -8.60 -50.23 10.19
CA ASP A 98 -8.05 -48.99 10.79
C ASP A 98 -6.65 -49.16 11.47
N PRO A 99 -5.61 -49.58 10.70
CA PRO A 99 -4.25 -49.80 11.20
C PRO A 99 -3.61 -48.55 11.83
N THR A 100 -2.76 -48.72 12.84
CA THR A 100 -2.06 -47.60 13.51
C THR A 100 -0.61 -47.98 13.85
N LEU A 101 0.29 -47.01 13.72
CA LEU A 101 1.72 -47.14 14.01
C LEU A 101 2.16 -46.16 15.09
N PHE A 102 2.87 -46.62 16.12
CA PHE A 102 3.42 -45.76 17.17
C PHE A 102 4.95 -45.87 17.24
N LEU A 103 5.65 -44.73 17.17
CA LEU A 103 7.09 -44.63 17.37
C LEU A 103 7.43 -44.57 18.86
N LEU A 104 8.41 -45.38 19.26
CA LEU A 104 8.87 -45.52 20.63
C LEU A 104 10.40 -45.42 20.70
N ASP A 105 10.90 -44.78 21.74
CA ASP A 105 12.33 -44.58 21.96
C ASP A 105 13.04 -45.89 22.41
N SER A 106 14.36 -45.82 22.56
CA SER A 106 15.21 -46.91 23.06
C SER A 106 14.78 -47.52 24.41
N ASN A 107 14.02 -46.78 25.23
CA ASN A 107 13.49 -47.21 26.52
C ASN A 107 12.05 -47.74 26.45
N GLY A 108 11.35 -47.56 25.32
CA GLY A 108 9.94 -47.89 25.14
C GLY A 108 8.98 -46.79 25.61
N ALA A 109 9.42 -45.53 25.63
CA ALA A 109 8.56 -44.36 25.79
C ALA A 109 8.07 -43.86 24.43
N PHE A 110 6.82 -43.38 24.36
CA PHE A 110 6.21 -42.83 23.15
C PHE A 110 6.96 -41.59 22.64
N VAL A 111 7.09 -41.49 21.31
CA VAL A 111 7.74 -40.38 20.60
C VAL A 111 6.73 -39.68 19.68
N SER A 112 6.16 -40.42 18.72
CA SER A 112 5.16 -39.95 17.75
C SER A 112 4.25 -41.11 17.33
N GLY A 113 3.19 -40.84 16.56
CA GLY A 113 2.24 -41.86 16.15
C GLY A 113 1.41 -41.43 14.95
N GLU A 114 1.10 -42.38 14.08
CA GLU A 114 0.41 -42.18 12.81
C GLU A 114 -0.80 -43.11 12.68
N SER A 115 -1.97 -42.53 12.47
CA SER A 115 -3.22 -43.22 12.16
C SER A 115 -3.43 -43.30 10.64
N SER A 116 -4.39 -44.12 10.20
CA SER A 116 -4.46 -44.54 8.80
C SER A 116 -4.94 -43.46 7.83
N PHE A 117 -4.12 -43.14 6.82
CA PHE A 117 -4.49 -42.29 5.67
C PHE A 117 -5.67 -42.86 4.85
N THR A 118 -5.85 -44.19 4.88
CA THR A 118 -7.06 -44.88 4.39
C THR A 118 -7.31 -46.11 5.28
N ALA A 119 -8.56 -46.57 5.42
CA ALA A 119 -8.96 -47.65 6.35
C ALA A 119 -8.20 -49.01 6.21
N ASP A 120 -7.40 -49.18 5.15
CA ASP A 120 -6.58 -50.37 4.86
C ASP A 120 -5.05 -50.15 5.04
N SER A 121 -4.55 -48.93 5.36
CA SER A 121 -3.09 -48.65 5.37
C SER A 121 -2.63 -47.41 6.17
N SER A 122 -1.42 -47.49 6.74
CA SER A 122 -0.77 -46.42 7.52
C SER A 122 0.72 -46.31 7.19
N THR A 123 1.31 -45.13 7.34
CA THR A 123 2.75 -44.89 7.09
C THR A 123 3.33 -44.06 8.22
N LEU A 124 4.50 -44.44 8.73
CA LEU A 124 5.22 -43.71 9.78
C LEU A 124 6.61 -43.33 9.28
N ASN A 125 6.95 -42.04 9.34
CA ASN A 125 8.26 -41.50 8.98
C ASN A 125 8.99 -41.02 10.24
N PHE A 126 10.31 -41.21 10.31
CA PHE A 126 11.15 -40.59 11.36
C PHE A 126 12.63 -40.56 10.99
N VAL A 127 13.36 -39.58 11.54
CA VAL A 127 14.80 -39.36 11.29
C VAL A 127 15.59 -39.42 12.61
N ASN A 128 16.79 -40.01 12.59
CA ASN A 128 17.71 -40.01 13.73
C ASN A 128 18.71 -38.83 13.65
N ASN A 129 18.38 -37.71 14.28
CA ASN A 129 19.23 -36.51 14.33
C ASN A 129 19.92 -36.32 15.70
N THR A 130 20.45 -37.39 16.30
CA THR A 130 20.94 -37.36 17.71
C THR A 130 22.46 -37.22 17.88
N GLY A 131 23.22 -37.15 16.79
CA GLY A 131 24.68 -37.18 16.79
C GLY A 131 25.27 -38.59 16.95
N SER A 132 24.45 -39.64 16.86
CA SER A 132 24.86 -41.04 17.11
C SER A 132 23.83 -42.07 16.63
N THR A 133 24.26 -43.31 16.40
CA THR A 133 23.38 -44.47 16.12
C THR A 133 22.35 -44.69 17.23
N GLN A 134 21.07 -44.77 16.89
CA GLN A 134 19.97 -44.98 17.83
C GLN A 134 19.13 -46.22 17.53
N THR A 135 18.37 -46.66 18.53
CA THR A 135 17.41 -47.76 18.43
C THR A 135 16.02 -47.27 18.77
N TYR A 136 15.09 -47.48 17.85
CA TYR A 136 13.67 -47.19 17.98
C TYR A 136 12.87 -48.49 17.97
N TYR A 137 11.61 -48.41 18.42
CA TYR A 137 10.62 -49.45 18.22
C TYR A 137 9.40 -48.84 17.55
N VAL A 138 8.82 -49.56 16.59
CA VAL A 138 7.51 -49.25 16.03
C VAL A 138 6.53 -50.29 16.56
N ALA A 139 5.51 -49.84 17.28
CA ALA A 139 4.39 -50.68 17.68
C ALA A 139 3.32 -50.68 16.58
N VAL A 140 2.82 -51.87 16.26
CA VAL A 140 1.75 -52.11 15.30
C VAL A 140 0.47 -52.46 16.06
N GLU A 141 -0.56 -51.62 15.91
CA GLU A 141 -1.83 -51.70 16.66
C GLU A 141 -3.04 -51.44 15.73
N ASP A 142 -4.26 -51.66 16.25
CA ASP A 142 -5.51 -51.13 15.65
C ASP A 142 -5.93 -49.88 16.43
N TYR A 143 -6.44 -48.86 15.72
CA TYR A 143 -6.74 -47.54 16.29
C TYR A 143 -7.66 -47.56 17.53
N PHE A 144 -8.63 -48.49 17.59
CA PHE A 144 -9.55 -48.63 18.73
C PHE A 144 -9.12 -49.71 19.73
N GLY A 145 -8.15 -50.56 19.38
CA GLY A 145 -7.75 -51.73 20.16
C GLY A 145 -8.90 -52.71 20.41
N ASP A 146 -9.89 -52.74 19.51
CA ASP A 146 -11.15 -53.50 19.61
C ASP A 146 -11.23 -54.68 18.61
N SER A 147 -10.30 -54.70 17.66
CA SER A 147 -10.24 -55.59 16.50
C SER A 147 -8.93 -56.38 16.45
N ALA A 148 -8.82 -57.33 15.51
CA ALA A 148 -7.67 -58.24 15.38
C ALA A 148 -7.60 -58.81 13.96
N GLY A 149 -6.41 -58.79 13.35
CA GLY A 149 -6.26 -59.15 11.94
C GLY A 149 -4.80 -59.20 11.44
N SER A 150 -4.64 -59.64 10.20
CA SER A 150 -3.32 -59.78 9.55
C SER A 150 -2.85 -58.49 8.84
N TYR A 151 -1.56 -58.21 8.91
CA TYR A 151 -0.93 -57.04 8.29
C TYR A 151 0.37 -57.39 7.56
N THR A 152 0.80 -56.50 6.67
CA THR A 152 2.18 -56.36 6.21
C THR A 152 2.80 -55.11 6.78
N LEU A 153 4.05 -55.19 7.21
CA LEU A 153 4.89 -54.05 7.58
C LEU A 153 6.17 -54.09 6.74
N SER A 154 6.60 -52.97 6.16
CA SER A 154 7.82 -52.88 5.36
C SER A 154 8.58 -51.59 5.64
N THR A 155 9.90 -51.68 5.63
CA THR A 155 10.83 -50.59 5.94
C THR A 155 11.61 -50.16 4.69
N ASP A 156 11.67 -48.86 4.45
CA ASP A 156 12.65 -48.21 3.57
C ASP A 156 13.55 -47.36 4.48
N ILE A 157 14.87 -47.61 4.47
CA ILE A 157 15.82 -46.88 5.32
C ILE A 157 16.88 -46.25 4.42
N SER A 158 16.92 -44.92 4.41
CA SER A 158 17.84 -44.15 3.58
C SER A 158 18.42 -42.97 4.34
N ILE A 159 19.59 -42.51 3.91
CA ILE A 159 20.00 -41.13 4.20
C ILE A 159 19.23 -40.28 3.17
N PRO A 160 18.29 -39.41 3.60
CA PRO A 160 17.57 -38.55 2.67
C PRO A 160 18.56 -37.61 1.95
N ALA A 161 18.15 -37.06 0.81
CA ALA A 161 18.91 -35.97 0.21
C ALA A 161 19.00 -34.81 1.23
N PRO A 162 20.15 -34.12 1.35
CA PRO A 162 20.21 -32.93 2.18
C PRO A 162 19.18 -31.93 1.65
N LEU A 163 18.38 -31.36 2.55
CA LEU A 163 17.41 -30.34 2.19
C LEU A 163 18.15 -29.14 1.57
N GLU A 164 17.52 -28.49 0.60
CA GLU A 164 18.01 -27.26 -0.03
C GLU A 164 17.18 -26.07 0.48
N GLU A 165 17.65 -24.84 0.25
CA GLU A 165 16.85 -23.62 0.45
C GLU A 165 15.92 -23.44 -0.76
N TYR A 166 14.63 -23.27 -0.52
CA TYR A 166 13.65 -23.01 -1.58
C TYR A 166 13.59 -21.52 -1.91
N THR A 167 13.48 -21.21 -3.20
CA THR A 167 13.06 -19.89 -3.68
C THR A 167 11.58 -19.65 -3.40
N VAL A 168 11.15 -18.39 -3.42
CA VAL A 168 9.73 -18.01 -3.25
C VAL A 168 8.82 -18.80 -4.19
N ALA A 169 9.21 -19.01 -5.46
CA ALA A 169 8.42 -19.76 -6.44
C ALA A 169 8.29 -21.28 -6.13
N GLU A 170 9.27 -21.87 -5.46
CA GLU A 170 9.23 -23.26 -5.01
C GLU A 170 8.34 -23.39 -3.76
N VAL A 171 8.38 -22.40 -2.86
CA VAL A 171 7.43 -22.32 -1.74
C VAL A 171 5.99 -22.12 -2.24
N VAL A 172 5.75 -21.24 -3.22
CA VAL A 172 4.44 -21.10 -3.88
C VAL A 172 3.94 -22.44 -4.44
N THR A 173 4.82 -23.27 -4.97
CA THR A 173 4.47 -24.61 -5.47
C THR A 173 4.10 -25.57 -4.33
N GLN A 174 4.86 -25.56 -3.23
CA GLN A 174 4.52 -26.31 -2.00
C GLN A 174 3.15 -25.90 -1.44
N LEU A 175 2.89 -24.59 -1.30
CA LEU A 175 1.66 -24.05 -0.74
C LEU A 175 0.44 -24.32 -1.64
N THR A 176 0.55 -24.12 -2.96
CA THR A 176 -0.62 -24.20 -3.86
C THR A 176 -0.86 -25.58 -4.47
N VAL A 177 0.15 -26.47 -4.49
CA VAL A 177 0.06 -27.80 -5.13
C VAL A 177 0.52 -28.92 -4.21
N ASP A 178 1.80 -28.95 -3.81
CA ASP A 178 2.40 -30.20 -3.30
C ASP A 178 1.80 -30.64 -1.95
N TYR A 179 1.50 -29.68 -1.07
CA TYR A 179 0.76 -29.94 0.18
C TYR A 179 -0.61 -30.59 -0.09
N TRP A 180 -1.35 -30.11 -1.09
CA TRP A 180 -2.68 -30.63 -1.40
C TRP A 180 -2.65 -31.96 -2.15
N GLU A 181 -1.61 -32.24 -2.94
CA GLU A 181 -1.37 -33.58 -3.49
C GLU A 181 -1.06 -34.58 -2.37
N TRP A 182 -0.19 -34.22 -1.42
CA TRP A 182 0.11 -35.02 -0.22
C TRP A 182 -1.13 -35.25 0.65
N SER A 183 -1.76 -34.18 1.13
CA SER A 183 -2.87 -34.23 2.10
C SER A 183 -4.11 -34.96 1.58
N ASN A 184 -4.40 -34.91 0.28
CA ASN A 184 -5.56 -35.57 -0.32
C ASN A 184 -5.22 -36.92 -0.99
N GLY A 185 -3.96 -37.36 -0.99
CA GLY A 185 -3.51 -38.52 -1.78
C GLY A 185 -3.78 -38.36 -3.28
N SER A 186 -3.75 -37.12 -3.77
CA SER A 186 -4.17 -36.73 -5.12
C SER A 186 -2.97 -36.53 -6.04
N SER A 187 -3.20 -36.61 -7.35
CA SER A 187 -2.21 -36.23 -8.39
C SER A 187 -2.83 -35.18 -9.33
N SER A 188 -3.44 -34.18 -8.69
CA SER A 188 -4.11 -33.05 -9.33
C SER A 188 -3.31 -31.78 -9.07
N ALA A 189 -2.34 -31.49 -9.94
CA ALA A 189 -1.61 -30.21 -10.04
C ALA A 189 -2.50 -29.02 -10.48
N THR A 190 -3.78 -29.02 -10.12
CA THR A 190 -4.70 -27.88 -10.19
C THR A 190 -4.95 -27.45 -8.74
N PRO A 191 -4.48 -26.28 -8.29
CA PRO A 191 -4.69 -25.78 -6.93
C PRO A 191 -6.17 -25.77 -6.52
N ALA A 192 -6.41 -25.82 -5.21
CA ALA A 192 -7.71 -25.46 -4.66
C ALA A 192 -7.83 -23.93 -4.65
N MET A 193 -8.93 -23.38 -5.14
CA MET A 193 -9.18 -21.93 -5.13
C MET A 193 -10.67 -21.60 -5.33
N TRP A 194 -11.14 -20.43 -4.90
CA TRP A 194 -12.47 -19.92 -5.24
C TRP A 194 -12.61 -19.59 -6.73
N ASP A 195 -13.84 -19.44 -7.25
CA ASP A 195 -14.11 -19.05 -8.65
C ASP A 195 -14.38 -17.54 -8.77
N VAL A 196 -13.41 -16.74 -8.29
CA VAL A 196 -13.43 -15.27 -8.16
C VAL A 196 -12.12 -14.66 -8.69
N VAL A 197 -12.09 -13.35 -8.88
CA VAL A 197 -10.88 -12.53 -9.13
C VAL A 197 -10.88 -11.27 -8.24
N ALA A 198 -9.80 -10.47 -8.28
CA ALA A 198 -9.77 -9.15 -7.65
C ALA A 198 -11.00 -8.29 -8.03
N GLY A 199 -11.68 -7.73 -7.03
CA GLY A 199 -12.93 -6.97 -7.14
C GLY A 199 -14.23 -7.81 -7.08
N ASP A 200 -14.15 -9.14 -6.98
CA ASP A 200 -15.31 -10.00 -6.65
C ASP A 200 -15.47 -10.17 -5.12
N GLU A 201 -16.70 -10.48 -4.69
CA GLU A 201 -17.08 -10.65 -3.27
C GLU A 201 -17.04 -12.13 -2.82
N ILE A 202 -16.44 -12.40 -1.65
CA ILE A 202 -16.64 -13.65 -0.89
C ILE A 202 -17.49 -13.35 0.36
N PRO A 203 -18.67 -13.99 0.52
CA PRO A 203 -19.47 -13.86 1.75
C PRO A 203 -18.77 -14.48 2.97
N VAL A 204 -18.83 -13.80 4.11
CA VAL A 204 -18.30 -14.32 5.39
C VAL A 204 -19.32 -14.17 6.53
N ASP A 205 -19.44 -15.18 7.39
CA ASP A 205 -20.28 -15.15 8.59
C ASP A 205 -19.41 -15.21 9.84
N LEU A 206 -19.38 -14.10 10.59
CA LEU A 206 -18.64 -13.94 11.84
C LEU A 206 -19.53 -14.10 13.09
N SER A 207 -20.78 -14.55 12.93
CA SER A 207 -21.76 -14.60 14.04
C SER A 207 -21.51 -15.72 15.06
N GLY A 208 -20.64 -16.67 14.74
CA GLY A 208 -20.12 -17.68 15.67
C GLY A 208 -19.02 -17.18 16.61
N LEU A 209 -18.45 -15.99 16.37
CA LEU A 209 -17.30 -15.48 17.12
C LEU A 209 -17.66 -14.54 18.29
N ASP A 210 -16.83 -14.60 19.33
CA ASP A 210 -16.64 -13.60 20.38
C ASP A 210 -16.16 -12.23 19.83
N LYS A 211 -16.25 -11.18 20.66
CA LYS A 211 -15.89 -9.81 20.26
C LYS A 211 -14.41 -9.60 19.93
N GLY A 212 -13.51 -10.37 20.54
CA GLY A 212 -12.09 -10.40 20.19
C GLY A 212 -11.88 -11.19 18.89
N GLY A 213 -12.53 -12.35 18.75
CA GLY A 213 -12.53 -13.14 17.52
C GLY A 213 -12.93 -12.33 16.29
N VAL A 214 -14.08 -11.62 16.34
CA VAL A 214 -14.53 -10.71 15.26
C VAL A 214 -13.48 -9.65 14.93
N ALA A 215 -12.76 -9.11 15.92
CA ALA A 215 -11.78 -8.06 15.71
C ALA A 215 -10.52 -8.59 14.99
N PHE A 216 -9.99 -9.76 15.39
CA PHE A 216 -8.88 -10.40 14.71
C PHE A 216 -9.27 -10.92 13.32
N ALA A 217 -10.48 -11.49 13.17
CA ALA A 217 -11.00 -11.94 11.88
C ALA A 217 -11.06 -10.79 10.86
N LEU A 218 -11.61 -9.63 11.24
CA LEU A 218 -11.70 -8.48 10.34
C LEU A 218 -10.31 -7.96 9.91
N ALA A 219 -9.35 -7.85 10.85
CA ALA A 219 -7.99 -7.43 10.52
C ALA A 219 -7.24 -8.43 9.61
N ALA A 220 -7.47 -9.73 9.81
CA ALA A 220 -6.89 -10.77 8.96
C ALA A 220 -7.56 -10.85 7.57
N LEU A 221 -8.87 -10.62 7.47
CA LEU A 221 -9.59 -10.49 6.20
C LEU A 221 -9.09 -9.26 5.42
N GLU A 222 -8.93 -8.11 6.09
CA GLU A 222 -8.34 -6.88 5.51
C GLU A 222 -6.92 -7.13 4.97
N ALA A 223 -6.09 -7.86 5.73
CA ALA A 223 -4.73 -8.24 5.29
C ALA A 223 -4.72 -9.14 4.04
N TRP A 224 -5.74 -10.00 3.86
CA TRP A 224 -5.90 -10.80 2.63
C TRP A 224 -6.53 -10.02 1.49
N THR A 225 -7.48 -9.11 1.75
CA THR A 225 -8.05 -8.21 0.74
C THR A 225 -6.97 -7.34 0.12
N LEU A 226 -6.07 -6.76 0.91
CA LEU A 226 -4.94 -5.96 0.46
C LEU A 226 -4.12 -6.64 -0.66
N VAL A 227 -3.81 -7.93 -0.51
CA VAL A 227 -2.86 -8.65 -1.38
C VAL A 227 -3.53 -9.50 -2.47
N SER A 228 -4.86 -9.64 -2.45
CA SER A 228 -5.63 -10.42 -3.42
C SER A 228 -6.72 -9.63 -4.16
N GLY A 229 -7.07 -8.43 -3.66
CA GLY A 229 -8.19 -7.63 -4.14
C GLY A 229 -9.56 -8.27 -3.91
N ILE A 230 -9.67 -9.37 -3.15
CA ILE A 230 -10.95 -10.04 -2.88
C ILE A 230 -11.68 -9.34 -1.74
N GLU A 231 -12.95 -9.00 -1.96
CA GLU A 231 -13.78 -8.27 -0.98
C GLU A 231 -14.53 -9.24 -0.06
N PHE A 232 -14.27 -9.21 1.25
CA PHE A 232 -14.96 -10.08 2.21
C PHE A 232 -16.19 -9.40 2.81
N VAL A 233 -17.38 -9.88 2.44
CA VAL A 233 -18.66 -9.21 2.76
C VAL A 233 -19.48 -9.96 3.82
N LEU A 234 -19.91 -9.26 4.87
CA LEU A 234 -20.67 -9.86 5.98
C LEU A 234 -22.04 -10.40 5.53
N ALA A 235 -22.31 -11.68 5.79
CA ALA A 235 -23.56 -12.37 5.45
C ALA A 235 -24.04 -13.32 6.57
N ASP A 236 -25.35 -13.59 6.61
CA ASP A 236 -25.92 -14.72 7.37
C ASP A 236 -25.78 -16.00 6.52
N LEU A 237 -24.98 -16.98 6.93
CA LEU A 237 -24.70 -18.21 6.16
C LEU A 237 -25.23 -19.49 6.86
N ASN A 238 -25.25 -20.60 6.11
CA ASN A 238 -25.47 -21.96 6.63
C ASN A 238 -24.35 -22.87 6.10
N SER A 239 -23.99 -23.91 6.86
CA SER A 239 -23.01 -24.93 6.42
C SER A 239 -23.35 -25.47 5.02
N GLY A 240 -22.40 -25.32 4.08
CA GLY A 240 -22.56 -25.65 2.66
C GLY A 240 -23.18 -24.56 1.76
N ASP A 241 -23.41 -23.34 2.26
CA ASP A 241 -23.61 -22.15 1.42
C ASP A 241 -22.25 -21.59 0.92
N PHE A 242 -22.28 -20.82 -0.17
CA PHE A 242 -21.07 -20.20 -0.73
C PHE A 242 -20.57 -19.06 0.16
N GLY A 243 -19.43 -19.26 0.81
CA GLY A 243 -18.79 -18.31 1.72
C GLY A 243 -17.92 -19.01 2.77
N ILE A 244 -17.42 -18.23 3.73
CA ILE A 244 -16.60 -18.70 4.86
C ILE A 244 -17.37 -18.48 6.17
N ILE A 245 -17.55 -19.54 6.96
CA ILE A 245 -18.19 -19.48 8.29
C ILE A 245 -17.11 -19.55 9.37
N PHE A 246 -17.19 -18.67 10.38
CA PHE A 246 -16.26 -18.63 11.50
C PHE A 246 -16.95 -19.00 12.84
N ASP A 247 -16.30 -19.86 13.63
CA ASP A 247 -16.74 -20.33 14.94
C ASP A 247 -15.59 -20.31 15.97
N ASP A 248 -15.90 -20.30 17.28
CA ASP A 248 -14.94 -20.36 18.40
C ASP A 248 -15.26 -21.41 19.48
N ASN A 249 -16.23 -22.30 19.19
CA ASN A 249 -16.80 -23.24 20.15
C ASN A 249 -15.97 -24.52 20.40
N ASP A 250 -15.09 -24.96 19.48
CA ASP A 250 -14.17 -26.06 19.77
C ASP A 250 -12.86 -25.52 20.37
N LEU A 251 -12.55 -25.98 21.59
CA LEU A 251 -11.55 -25.36 22.47
C LEU A 251 -10.21 -26.11 22.44
N GLY A 252 -9.12 -25.35 22.48
CA GLY A 252 -7.76 -25.87 22.32
C GLY A 252 -7.40 -26.28 20.90
N SER A 253 -8.16 -25.82 19.90
CA SER A 253 -7.92 -26.07 18.47
C SER A 253 -8.01 -24.77 17.65
N ALA A 254 -7.21 -24.73 16.58
CA ALA A 254 -7.38 -23.84 15.44
C ALA A 254 -7.34 -24.73 14.18
N TYR A 255 -8.31 -24.56 13.27
CA TYR A 255 -8.32 -25.24 11.99
C TYR A 255 -9.28 -24.59 10.97
N ALA A 256 -8.98 -24.81 9.70
CA ALA A 256 -9.82 -24.50 8.55
C ALA A 256 -10.20 -25.77 7.77
N THR A 257 -11.38 -25.78 7.16
CA THR A 257 -11.83 -26.81 6.23
C THR A 257 -12.59 -26.19 5.05
N PHE A 258 -12.58 -26.84 3.88
CA PHE A 258 -13.35 -26.41 2.73
C PHE A 258 -13.83 -27.57 1.84
N GLY A 259 -14.96 -27.37 1.17
CA GLY A 259 -15.45 -28.24 0.11
C GLY A 259 -14.93 -27.79 -1.26
N THR A 260 -14.64 -28.74 -2.17
CA THR A 260 -14.36 -28.43 -3.59
C THR A 260 -15.26 -29.21 -4.55
N ASN A 261 -15.50 -28.62 -5.71
CA ASN A 261 -16.20 -29.29 -6.81
C ASN A 261 -15.23 -30.02 -7.77
N GLY A 262 -15.78 -30.73 -8.77
CA GLY A 262 -15.01 -31.54 -9.71
C GLY A 262 -14.04 -30.81 -10.66
N SER A 263 -13.85 -29.50 -10.49
CA SER A 263 -12.80 -28.68 -11.14
C SER A 263 -11.75 -28.17 -10.14
N ASN A 264 -11.74 -28.72 -8.92
CA ASN A 264 -11.01 -28.25 -7.72
C ASN A 264 -11.31 -26.80 -7.29
N LYS A 265 -12.43 -26.22 -7.72
CA LYS A 265 -12.89 -24.92 -7.24
C LYS A 265 -13.60 -25.08 -5.89
N ILE A 266 -13.23 -24.25 -4.91
CA ILE A 266 -13.82 -24.19 -3.58
C ILE A 266 -15.29 -23.78 -3.68
N THR A 267 -16.14 -24.38 -2.85
CA THR A 267 -17.61 -24.16 -2.85
C THR A 267 -18.16 -23.61 -1.54
N ASP A 268 -17.49 -23.88 -0.43
CA ASP A 268 -17.91 -23.64 0.95
C ASP A 268 -16.70 -23.82 1.88
N ALA A 269 -16.60 -23.05 2.96
CA ALA A 269 -15.50 -23.16 3.93
C ALA A 269 -15.95 -22.87 5.38
N GLU A 270 -15.31 -23.53 6.34
CA GLU A 270 -15.57 -23.39 7.78
C GLU A 270 -14.22 -23.29 8.54
N ILE A 271 -14.08 -22.25 9.37
CA ILE A 271 -12.93 -21.99 10.27
C ILE A 271 -13.41 -22.08 11.73
N ASN A 272 -12.68 -22.82 12.57
CA ASN A 272 -12.81 -22.73 14.03
C ASN A 272 -11.48 -22.29 14.64
N ILE A 273 -11.49 -21.21 15.42
CA ILE A 273 -10.36 -20.82 16.28
C ILE A 273 -10.90 -20.68 17.70
N GLY A 274 -10.60 -21.67 18.55
CA GLY A 274 -11.20 -21.80 19.88
C GLY A 274 -11.03 -20.53 20.73
N SER A 275 -12.09 -20.16 21.46
CA SER A 275 -12.09 -18.96 22.30
C SER A 275 -11.09 -18.96 23.48
N ASP A 276 -10.39 -20.08 23.73
CA ASP A 276 -9.23 -20.19 24.62
C ASP A 276 -7.86 -20.19 23.92
N TRP A 277 -7.83 -20.30 22.59
CA TRP A 277 -6.66 -20.05 21.74
C TRP A 277 -6.34 -18.54 21.64
N ILE A 278 -7.38 -17.70 21.74
CA ILE A 278 -7.28 -16.23 21.70
C ILE A 278 -6.76 -15.72 23.06
N ALA A 279 -5.45 -15.57 23.16
CA ALA A 279 -4.77 -15.14 24.38
C ALA A 279 -4.97 -13.63 24.67
N PHE A 280 -6.04 -13.29 25.39
CA PHE A 280 -6.20 -11.96 25.99
C PHE A 280 -5.16 -11.69 27.08
N ASP A 281 -4.16 -10.84 26.83
CA ASP A 281 -3.38 -10.24 27.91
C ASP A 281 -4.17 -9.08 28.55
N TRP A 282 -4.51 -9.24 29.83
CA TRP A 282 -5.40 -8.32 30.54
C TRP A 282 -4.59 -7.20 31.19
N GLU A 283 -4.59 -5.99 30.62
CA GLU A 283 -4.56 -4.75 31.43
C GLU A 283 -5.05 -3.46 30.72
N SER A 284 -6.37 -3.26 30.57
CA SER A 284 -6.93 -1.92 30.32
C SER A 284 -8.22 -1.58 31.10
N THR A 285 -8.00 -0.91 32.23
CA THR A 285 -8.77 0.24 32.76
C THR A 285 -10.31 0.28 32.83
N GLY A 286 -11.01 -0.85 32.90
CA GLY A 286 -12.20 -0.98 33.77
C GLY A 286 -13.58 -0.61 33.19
N PRO A 287 -14.60 -0.42 34.05
CA PRO A 287 -16.02 -0.53 33.66
C PRO A 287 -16.54 0.73 32.94
N GLY A 288 -16.25 0.83 31.64
CA GLY A 288 -16.73 1.91 30.78
C GLY A 288 -16.08 2.02 29.40
N ALA A 289 -14.99 1.29 29.13
CA ALA A 289 -14.42 1.20 27.79
C ALA A 289 -15.41 0.50 26.84
N ASN A 290 -15.64 1.10 25.67
CA ASN A 290 -16.43 0.51 24.58
C ASN A 290 -15.57 0.11 23.37
N ASP A 291 -14.33 0.59 23.32
CA ASP A 291 -13.36 0.33 22.27
C ASP A 291 -12.59 -0.95 22.60
N VAL A 292 -12.43 -1.84 21.62
CA VAL A 292 -11.55 -3.01 21.69
C VAL A 292 -10.20 -2.57 21.14
N TYR A 293 -9.16 -2.61 21.96
CA TYR A 293 -7.79 -2.42 21.49
C TYR A 293 -7.25 -3.76 21.01
N ILE A 294 -6.91 -3.84 19.72
CA ILE A 294 -6.26 -5.00 19.11
C ILE A 294 -4.76 -4.85 19.35
N ASP A 295 -4.13 -5.87 19.93
CA ASP A 295 -2.68 -6.03 19.88
C ASP A 295 -2.37 -6.92 18.66
N TYR A 296 -1.93 -6.29 17.57
CA TYR A 296 -1.74 -6.96 16.29
C TYR A 296 -0.56 -7.94 16.32
N ALA A 297 0.47 -7.70 17.15
CA ALA A 297 1.67 -8.53 17.25
C ALA A 297 1.45 -9.77 18.14
N THR A 298 0.40 -10.54 17.87
CA THR A 298 -0.04 -11.66 18.70
C THR A 298 -0.29 -12.95 17.90
N ASN A 299 -0.12 -14.08 18.58
CA ASN A 299 -0.47 -15.41 18.07
C ASN A 299 -1.92 -15.48 17.52
N SER A 300 -2.83 -14.69 18.11
CA SER A 300 -4.22 -14.59 17.69
C SER A 300 -4.34 -14.08 16.25
N LEU A 301 -3.77 -12.90 15.92
CA LEU A 301 -3.82 -12.38 14.55
C LEU A 301 -3.14 -13.34 13.57
N GLN A 302 -1.95 -13.84 13.92
CA GLN A 302 -1.21 -14.79 13.10
C GLN A 302 -2.04 -16.04 12.76
N THR A 303 -2.76 -16.60 13.75
CA THR A 303 -3.68 -17.73 13.54
C THR A 303 -4.82 -17.36 12.60
N TYR A 304 -5.47 -16.20 12.77
CA TYR A 304 -6.56 -15.79 11.88
C TYR A 304 -6.09 -15.59 10.43
N ILE A 305 -4.89 -15.03 10.19
CA ILE A 305 -4.34 -14.91 8.83
C ILE A 305 -4.04 -16.32 8.25
N HIS A 306 -3.45 -17.22 9.04
CA HIS A 306 -3.13 -18.60 8.65
C HIS A 306 -4.38 -19.39 8.23
N GLU A 307 -5.41 -19.46 9.07
CA GLU A 307 -6.63 -20.22 8.78
C GLU A 307 -7.42 -19.65 7.58
N ILE A 308 -7.43 -18.32 7.39
CA ILE A 308 -8.02 -17.72 6.19
C ILE A 308 -7.20 -18.10 4.95
N GLY A 309 -5.87 -18.12 5.04
CA GLY A 309 -4.98 -18.61 3.98
C GLY A 309 -5.34 -20.04 3.51
N HIS A 310 -5.63 -20.94 4.45
CA HIS A 310 -6.17 -22.27 4.15
C HIS A 310 -7.50 -22.20 3.37
N THR A 311 -8.48 -21.40 3.83
CA THR A 311 -9.75 -21.26 3.10
C THR A 311 -9.62 -20.57 1.75
N LEU A 312 -8.53 -19.85 1.49
CA LEU A 312 -8.19 -19.29 0.19
C LEU A 312 -7.41 -20.28 -0.71
N GLY A 313 -7.03 -21.44 -0.20
CA GLY A 313 -6.39 -22.52 -0.95
C GLY A 313 -4.88 -22.70 -0.73
N LEU A 314 -4.30 -22.05 0.29
CA LEU A 314 -2.89 -22.26 0.65
C LEU A 314 -2.73 -23.46 1.60
N GLY A 315 -1.77 -24.32 1.32
CA GLY A 315 -1.33 -25.41 2.20
C GLY A 315 -0.32 -24.98 3.25
N HIS A 316 0.26 -25.92 3.99
CA HIS A 316 1.39 -25.65 4.89
C HIS A 316 2.73 -25.57 4.15
N GLY A 317 3.73 -24.94 4.79
CA GLY A 317 5.13 -24.87 4.33
C GLY A 317 5.85 -26.23 4.19
N GLY A 318 5.26 -27.32 4.69
CA GLY A 318 5.75 -28.68 4.46
C GLY A 318 4.65 -29.73 4.59
N ASN A 319 5.02 -31.00 4.49
CA ASN A 319 4.07 -32.12 4.47
C ASN A 319 3.75 -32.60 5.90
N TYR A 320 3.21 -31.68 6.71
CA TYR A 320 2.80 -31.87 8.10
C TYR A 320 1.40 -31.30 8.35
N ASN A 321 0.74 -31.71 9.43
CA ASN A 321 -0.55 -31.16 9.87
C ASN A 321 -0.76 -31.40 11.37
N GLY A 322 -1.29 -30.41 12.11
CA GLY A 322 -1.58 -30.47 13.55
C GLY A 322 -0.36 -30.44 14.49
N ASN A 323 0.80 -31.01 14.09
CA ASN A 323 2.07 -30.91 14.78
C ASN A 323 3.24 -31.11 13.79
N ALA A 324 4.36 -30.42 14.01
CA ALA A 324 5.60 -30.62 13.25
C ALA A 324 6.85 -30.35 14.10
N THR A 325 8.00 -30.88 13.70
CA THR A 325 9.31 -30.71 14.34
C THR A 325 10.35 -30.25 13.32
N PHE A 326 10.97 -29.11 13.56
CA PHE A 326 12.00 -28.59 12.64
C PHE A 326 13.23 -29.50 12.59
N GLY A 327 13.76 -29.72 11.39
CA GLY A 327 14.82 -30.68 11.09
C GLY A 327 14.35 -32.13 10.94
N ILE A 328 13.04 -32.41 11.05
CA ILE A 328 12.44 -33.73 10.81
C ILE A 328 11.36 -33.63 9.74
N ASP A 329 10.41 -32.70 9.91
CA ASP A 329 9.17 -32.67 9.13
C ASP A 329 9.15 -31.57 8.05
N ASN A 330 10.13 -30.65 8.03
CA ASN A 330 10.23 -29.57 7.05
C ASN A 330 10.76 -30.07 5.68
N ASN A 331 10.10 -29.65 4.59
CA ASN A 331 10.48 -30.06 3.23
C ASN A 331 11.75 -29.34 2.69
N TYR A 332 12.10 -28.18 3.25
CA TYR A 332 13.22 -27.34 2.82
C TYR A 332 13.83 -26.54 3.97
N LEU A 333 15.05 -26.02 3.80
CA LEU A 333 15.85 -25.45 4.90
C LEU A 333 15.26 -24.18 5.53
N ASN A 334 14.63 -23.32 4.73
CA ASN A 334 14.08 -22.01 5.10
C ASN A 334 12.57 -22.01 5.41
N ASP A 335 11.95 -23.18 5.63
CA ASP A 335 10.55 -23.32 6.08
C ASP A 335 10.37 -22.64 7.45
N SER A 336 9.71 -21.48 7.46
CA SER A 336 9.59 -20.60 8.63
C SER A 336 8.59 -19.46 8.43
N TRP A 337 8.14 -18.85 9.54
CA TRP A 337 7.34 -17.60 9.56
C TRP A 337 8.03 -16.37 8.94
N GLN A 338 9.33 -16.44 8.59
CA GLN A 338 9.98 -15.38 7.80
C GLN A 338 9.60 -15.50 6.31
N MET A 339 9.42 -16.72 5.81
CA MET A 339 9.12 -17.01 4.40
C MET A 339 7.61 -17.09 4.15
N SER A 340 6.88 -17.77 5.04
CA SER A 340 5.44 -18.03 4.92
C SER A 340 4.79 -18.14 6.29
N ILE A 341 3.67 -17.44 6.49
CA ILE A 341 2.82 -17.57 7.69
C ILE A 341 2.18 -18.97 7.79
N MET A 342 2.13 -19.72 6.69
CA MET A 342 1.65 -21.10 6.62
C MET A 342 2.67 -22.13 7.13
N SER A 343 3.86 -21.71 7.56
CA SER A 343 4.83 -22.57 8.25
C SER A 343 4.42 -22.84 9.70
N TYR A 344 4.74 -24.03 10.21
CA TYR A 344 4.63 -24.32 11.65
C TYR A 344 5.84 -23.86 12.47
N PHE A 345 6.91 -23.37 11.83
CA PHE A 345 8.17 -23.08 12.50
C PHE A 345 8.41 -21.59 12.70
N SER A 346 8.53 -21.15 13.94
CA SER A 346 9.00 -19.80 14.23
C SER A 346 10.46 -19.61 13.82
N GLN A 347 10.87 -18.35 13.72
CA GLN A 347 12.27 -17.95 13.49
C GLN A 347 13.24 -18.47 14.57
N SER A 348 12.72 -18.87 15.74
CA SER A 348 13.52 -19.45 16.82
C SER A 348 13.65 -20.99 16.76
N GLU A 349 12.82 -21.64 15.95
CA GLU A 349 12.83 -23.09 15.74
C GLU A 349 13.56 -23.46 14.44
N ASN A 350 13.34 -22.68 13.37
CA ASN A 350 14.19 -22.77 12.18
C ASN A 350 15.58 -22.18 12.46
N THR A 351 16.55 -23.07 12.67
CA THR A 351 17.94 -22.71 12.98
C THR A 351 18.85 -22.56 11.74
N ASN A 352 18.31 -22.66 10.53
CA ASN A 352 19.03 -22.36 9.29
C ASN A 352 18.95 -20.87 8.91
N ILE A 353 17.82 -20.20 9.21
CA ILE A 353 17.68 -18.76 8.97
C ILE A 353 18.30 -17.92 10.09
N SER A 354 18.70 -16.69 9.75
CA SER A 354 19.23 -15.70 10.70
C SER A 354 18.16 -14.66 11.03
N ALA A 355 17.18 -15.03 11.84
CA ALA A 355 16.07 -14.17 12.22
C ALA A 355 15.72 -14.26 13.72
N SER A 356 14.98 -13.28 14.23
CA SER A 356 14.50 -13.23 15.61
C SER A 356 13.03 -13.68 15.70
N PHE A 357 12.65 -14.27 16.83
CA PHE A 357 11.24 -14.60 17.09
C PHE A 357 10.38 -13.34 17.07
N ALA A 358 9.38 -13.34 16.19
CA ALA A 358 8.38 -12.30 16.08
C ALA A 358 7.12 -12.87 15.42
N TYR A 359 5.93 -12.43 15.86
CA TYR A 359 4.67 -12.89 15.26
C TYR A 359 4.46 -12.24 13.88
N ALA A 360 3.99 -13.02 12.91
CA ALA A 360 3.67 -12.53 11.58
C ALA A 360 2.33 -11.79 11.60
N VAL A 361 2.36 -10.52 11.20
CA VAL A 361 1.21 -9.58 11.22
C VAL A 361 0.63 -9.29 9.83
N THR A 362 1.31 -9.75 8.78
CA THR A 362 0.86 -9.76 7.38
C THR A 362 0.99 -11.18 6.81
N PRO A 363 0.34 -11.50 5.69
CA PRO A 363 0.88 -12.49 4.76
C PRO A 363 2.36 -12.17 4.46
N MET A 364 3.21 -13.20 4.38
CA MET A 364 4.64 -13.06 4.12
C MET A 364 4.95 -13.24 2.62
N ILE A 365 6.18 -12.98 2.20
CA ILE A 365 6.59 -12.93 0.78
C ILE A 365 6.12 -14.12 -0.08
N ALA A 366 6.16 -15.36 0.44
CA ALA A 366 5.66 -16.52 -0.31
C ALA A 366 4.13 -16.67 -0.28
N ASP A 367 3.45 -16.14 0.75
CA ASP A 367 1.99 -16.15 0.85
C ASP A 367 1.38 -15.14 -0.12
N ILE A 368 1.98 -13.95 -0.23
CA ILE A 368 1.63 -12.91 -1.20
C ILE A 368 1.84 -13.42 -2.63
N ALA A 369 3.01 -14.01 -2.91
CA ALA A 369 3.28 -14.60 -4.22
C ALA A 369 2.33 -15.78 -4.53
N ALA A 370 1.89 -16.55 -3.52
CA ALA A 370 0.97 -17.66 -3.71
C ALA A 370 -0.47 -17.19 -3.97
N ILE A 371 -0.97 -16.21 -3.22
CA ILE A 371 -2.34 -15.70 -3.39
C ILE A 371 -2.49 -14.96 -4.73
N GLN A 372 -1.49 -14.19 -5.15
CA GLN A 372 -1.44 -13.58 -6.48
C GLN A 372 -1.31 -14.63 -7.59
N ALA A 373 -0.59 -15.74 -7.37
CA ALA A 373 -0.52 -16.86 -8.33
C ALA A 373 -1.86 -17.62 -8.48
N LEU A 374 -2.72 -17.61 -7.45
CA LEU A 374 -4.08 -18.17 -7.53
C LEU A 374 -5.07 -17.19 -8.18
N TYR A 375 -5.20 -15.97 -7.65
CA TYR A 375 -6.31 -15.07 -7.96
C TYR A 375 -5.96 -13.91 -8.92
N GLY A 376 -4.67 -13.73 -9.18
CA GLY A 376 -4.12 -12.59 -9.90
C GLY A 376 -3.61 -11.50 -8.95
N ASP A 377 -2.69 -10.71 -9.46
CA ASP A 377 -2.26 -9.43 -8.88
C ASP A 377 -3.36 -8.36 -9.10
N PRO A 378 -3.77 -7.61 -8.04
CA PRO A 378 -4.67 -6.47 -8.16
C PRO A 378 -4.11 -5.30 -8.98
N GLY A 379 -2.79 -5.02 -8.89
CA GLY A 379 -2.12 -3.90 -9.57
C GLY A 379 -2.57 -2.50 -9.15
N THR A 380 -3.08 -2.34 -7.92
CA THR A 380 -3.41 -1.06 -7.25
C THR A 380 -3.21 -1.15 -5.72
N ILE A 381 -2.22 -1.92 -5.25
CA ILE A 381 -1.89 -2.07 -3.83
C ILE A 381 -1.15 -0.82 -3.38
N GLN A 382 -1.79 0.03 -2.58
CA GLN A 382 -1.22 1.28 -2.03
C GLN A 382 -0.71 2.28 -3.10
N ASP A 383 -1.37 2.39 -4.27
CA ASP A 383 -0.91 3.07 -5.51
C ASP A 383 -0.72 4.62 -5.50
N GLY A 384 -0.26 5.17 -4.38
CA GLY A 384 0.20 6.55 -4.21
C GLY A 384 0.93 6.73 -2.88
N ASN A 385 1.64 7.86 -2.71
CA ASN A 385 2.57 8.15 -1.61
C ASN A 385 2.19 7.56 -0.23
N THR A 386 2.84 6.46 0.16
CA THR A 386 2.57 5.72 1.39
C THR A 386 3.67 5.91 2.44
N VAL A 387 3.27 6.17 3.69
CA VAL A 387 4.16 6.19 4.85
C VAL A 387 3.94 4.91 5.64
N TYR A 388 5.03 4.19 5.90
CA TYR A 388 5.10 3.03 6.79
C TYR A 388 5.82 3.44 8.09
N GLY A 389 5.30 3.03 9.24
CA GLY A 389 5.87 3.40 10.55
C GLY A 389 5.33 4.74 11.09
N PHE A 390 6.21 5.65 11.52
CA PHE A 390 5.83 6.88 12.21
C PHE A 390 4.96 7.80 11.36
N GLY A 391 3.73 8.03 11.80
CA GLY A 391 2.75 8.79 11.02
C GLY A 391 2.22 8.02 9.80
N SER A 392 2.17 6.68 9.91
CA SER A 392 1.57 5.74 8.96
C SER A 392 0.38 6.31 8.18
N THR A 393 0.41 6.15 6.86
CA THR A 393 -0.77 6.30 6.00
C THR A 393 -1.21 4.96 5.39
N ALA A 394 -0.40 3.91 5.52
CA ALA A 394 -0.67 2.57 4.98
C ALA A 394 -1.91 1.89 5.59
N GLY A 395 -2.22 2.17 6.86
CA GLY A 395 -3.42 1.67 7.55
C GLY A 395 -3.43 0.17 7.82
N GLY A 396 -4.60 -0.34 8.22
CA GLY A 396 -4.87 -1.76 8.43
C GLY A 396 -3.82 -2.45 9.32
N VAL A 397 -3.30 -3.60 8.85
CA VAL A 397 -2.24 -4.33 9.54
C VAL A 397 -0.88 -3.61 9.59
N TYR A 398 -0.62 -2.60 8.74
CA TYR A 398 0.62 -1.83 8.78
C TYR A 398 0.65 -0.76 9.89
N ASP A 399 -0.48 -0.42 10.52
CA ASP A 399 -0.47 0.52 11.65
C ASP A 399 0.27 -0.04 12.88
N VAL A 400 0.50 -1.35 12.95
CA VAL A 400 1.38 -1.99 13.96
C VAL A 400 2.82 -1.49 13.88
N LEU A 401 3.28 -0.97 12.73
CA LEU A 401 4.62 -0.40 12.54
C LEU A 401 4.83 0.90 13.34
N THR A 402 3.79 1.45 13.97
CA THR A 402 3.89 2.54 14.94
C THR A 402 4.19 2.07 16.38
N SER A 403 4.28 0.76 16.62
CA SER A 403 4.24 0.16 17.95
C SER A 403 5.50 -0.63 18.33
N ILE A 404 5.81 -0.68 19.63
CA ILE A 404 7.08 -1.20 20.18
C ILE A 404 7.01 -2.74 20.41
N TYR A 405 6.34 -3.46 19.52
CA TYR A 405 6.09 -4.91 19.66
C TYR A 405 6.89 -5.72 18.62
N PRO A 406 7.35 -6.93 18.98
CA PRO A 406 8.13 -7.76 18.06
C PRO A 406 7.24 -8.41 17.00
N ALA A 407 7.09 -7.73 15.86
CA ALA A 407 6.37 -8.19 14.68
C ALA A 407 7.32 -8.53 13.52
N THR A 408 6.97 -9.55 12.74
CA THR A 408 7.53 -9.83 11.40
C THR A 408 6.49 -9.52 10.33
N PHE A 409 6.90 -8.95 9.21
CA PHE A 409 5.97 -8.50 8.17
C PHE A 409 6.65 -8.42 6.79
N THR A 410 5.83 -8.38 5.75
CA THR A 410 6.25 -8.03 4.38
C THR A 410 5.57 -6.74 3.94
N ILE A 411 6.34 -5.77 3.47
CA ILE A 411 5.81 -4.57 2.79
C ILE A 411 5.55 -4.93 1.32
N ILE A 412 4.34 -4.63 0.84
CA ILE A 412 4.00 -4.58 -0.58
C ILE A 412 3.32 -3.23 -0.87
N ASP A 413 3.74 -2.65 -1.99
CA ASP A 413 3.27 -1.41 -2.61
C ASP A 413 3.49 -1.54 -4.14
N ASP A 414 2.52 -1.08 -4.94
CA ASP A 414 2.56 -1.06 -6.41
C ASP A 414 3.06 0.30 -6.97
N GLY A 415 3.24 1.31 -6.11
CA GLY A 415 4.11 2.47 -6.33
C GLY A 415 3.50 3.83 -6.03
N GLY A 416 4.24 4.66 -5.30
CA GLY A 416 3.94 6.06 -5.03
C GLY A 416 5.20 6.94 -5.02
N LEU A 417 5.60 7.35 -3.82
CA LEU A 417 6.92 7.89 -3.44
C LEU A 417 7.00 7.69 -1.93
N ASP A 418 7.58 6.57 -1.53
CA ASP A 418 7.11 5.86 -0.35
C ASP A 418 8.17 5.82 0.75
N LEU A 419 7.73 5.94 2.00
CA LEU A 419 8.57 6.33 3.13
C LEU A 419 8.51 5.34 4.28
N LEU A 420 9.62 4.66 4.54
CA LEU A 420 9.87 3.94 5.79
C LEU A 420 10.29 4.95 6.88
N ASN A 421 9.39 5.28 7.80
CA ASN A 421 9.61 6.29 8.84
C ASN A 421 9.85 5.65 10.22
N LEU A 422 11.11 5.43 10.55
CA LEU A 422 11.58 4.89 11.84
C LEU A 422 12.12 5.98 12.77
N ALA A 423 11.70 7.24 12.59
CA ALA A 423 12.14 8.39 13.39
C ALA A 423 11.85 8.31 14.91
N PHE A 424 11.15 7.28 15.39
CA PHE A 424 10.99 6.98 16.81
C PHE A 424 12.06 6.03 17.37
N SER A 425 12.82 5.35 16.50
CA SER A 425 13.73 4.26 16.87
C SER A 425 14.88 4.75 17.75
N THR A 426 15.31 3.88 18.67
CA THR A 426 16.56 4.04 19.43
C THR A 426 17.41 2.77 19.39
N TYR A 427 17.25 1.97 18.34
CA TYR A 427 17.98 0.75 18.08
C TYR A 427 18.91 0.94 16.88
N ASP A 428 19.98 0.16 16.81
CA ASP A 428 20.85 0.09 15.64
C ASP A 428 20.15 -0.82 14.60
N ASN A 429 19.61 -0.23 13.53
CA ASN A 429 18.85 -0.91 12.48
C ASN A 429 19.76 -1.29 11.30
N LEU A 430 19.42 -2.36 10.59
CA LEU A 430 19.96 -2.67 9.25
C LEU A 430 18.81 -2.62 8.26
N ILE A 431 18.81 -1.60 7.42
CA ILE A 431 17.77 -1.30 6.44
C ILE A 431 18.32 -1.54 5.04
N ASP A 432 17.60 -2.32 4.26
CA ASP A 432 17.84 -2.57 2.85
C ASP A 432 16.53 -2.27 2.11
N LEU A 433 16.54 -1.31 1.18
CA LEU A 433 15.38 -0.91 0.39
C LEU A 433 15.29 -1.63 -0.97
N THR A 434 16.17 -2.60 -1.26
CA THR A 434 16.09 -3.36 -2.52
C THR A 434 14.86 -4.27 -2.56
N PRO A 435 14.20 -4.44 -3.72
CA PRO A 435 13.04 -5.33 -3.84
C PRO A 435 13.40 -6.78 -3.48
N GLY A 436 12.58 -7.45 -2.66
CA GLY A 436 12.86 -8.80 -2.16
C GLY A 436 13.85 -8.88 -0.99
N SER A 437 14.33 -7.75 -0.45
CA SER A 437 15.29 -7.72 0.65
C SER A 437 14.70 -8.06 2.02
N ILE A 438 15.58 -8.28 3.00
CA ILE A 438 15.24 -8.57 4.41
C ILE A 438 16.07 -7.67 5.34
N SER A 439 15.39 -6.96 6.25
CA SER A 439 15.95 -5.94 7.15
C SER A 439 15.80 -6.30 8.64
N ASN A 440 16.63 -5.68 9.48
CA ASN A 440 16.67 -5.81 10.94
C ASN A 440 16.17 -4.50 11.57
N LEU A 441 14.96 -4.48 12.15
CA LEU A 441 14.35 -3.27 12.74
C LEU A 441 14.08 -3.43 14.24
N GLU A 442 14.11 -2.32 14.99
CA GLU A 442 13.76 -2.25 16.43
C GLU A 442 14.51 -3.26 17.32
N GLY A 443 15.75 -3.59 16.94
CA GLY A 443 16.60 -4.54 17.66
C GLY A 443 16.23 -6.02 17.46
N LEU A 444 15.33 -6.32 16.51
CA LEU A 444 15.13 -7.65 15.95
C LEU A 444 16.04 -7.87 14.74
N VAL A 445 16.15 -9.12 14.31
CA VAL A 445 16.89 -9.54 13.11
C VAL A 445 15.90 -10.16 12.12
N GLY A 446 15.95 -9.74 10.86
CA GLY A 446 15.24 -10.35 9.74
C GLY A 446 13.72 -10.27 9.81
N ASN A 447 13.16 -9.17 10.34
CA ASN A 447 11.74 -9.04 10.65
C ASN A 447 10.94 -8.13 9.70
N MET A 448 11.60 -7.32 8.87
CA MET A 448 10.96 -6.68 7.72
C MET A 448 11.43 -7.36 6.44
N THR A 449 10.50 -7.69 5.55
CA THR A 449 10.77 -8.09 4.17
C THR A 449 10.14 -7.07 3.21
N ILE A 450 10.77 -6.77 2.08
CA ILE A 450 10.14 -6.01 0.98
C ILE A 450 9.73 -7.00 -0.10
N PHE A 451 8.54 -6.86 -0.68
CA PHE A 451 8.08 -7.75 -1.75
C PHE A 451 8.91 -7.59 -3.03
N SER A 452 8.98 -8.64 -3.86
CA SER A 452 9.97 -8.78 -4.95
C SER A 452 9.88 -7.72 -6.07
N ASP A 453 8.70 -7.11 -6.25
CA ASP A 453 8.45 -6.11 -7.29
C ASP A 453 8.13 -4.71 -6.69
N THR A 454 8.16 -4.56 -5.35
CA THR A 454 7.89 -3.31 -4.63
C THR A 454 9.15 -2.46 -4.49
N VAL A 455 9.03 -1.15 -4.73
CA VAL A 455 10.07 -0.14 -4.51
C VAL A 455 9.67 0.72 -3.32
N ILE A 456 10.64 1.15 -2.53
CA ILE A 456 10.47 2.16 -1.47
C ILE A 456 11.57 3.20 -1.69
N GLU A 457 11.21 4.45 -1.99
CA GLU A 457 12.20 5.48 -2.35
C GLU A 457 12.87 6.12 -1.14
N ALA A 458 12.19 6.19 0.01
CA ALA A 458 12.63 7.00 1.14
C ALA A 458 12.69 6.25 2.47
N VAL A 459 13.66 6.63 3.31
CA VAL A 459 13.76 6.21 4.70
C VAL A 459 14.19 7.37 5.60
N ILE A 460 13.55 7.49 6.74
CA ILE A 460 14.00 8.32 7.86
C ILE A 460 14.19 7.40 9.06
N SER A 461 15.44 7.17 9.44
CA SER A 461 15.81 6.35 10.58
C SER A 461 15.84 7.14 11.89
N GLY A 462 16.22 6.49 12.99
CA GLY A 462 16.00 6.98 14.35
C GLY A 462 17.21 7.65 15.00
N ALA A 463 17.65 7.07 16.12
CA ALA A 463 18.74 7.55 16.96
C ALA A 463 19.67 6.41 17.45
N GLY A 464 19.69 5.28 16.75
CA GLY A 464 20.75 4.26 16.87
C GLY A 464 21.86 4.53 15.84
N ALA A 465 22.86 3.66 15.78
CA ALA A 465 23.87 3.68 14.71
C ALA A 465 23.39 2.80 13.54
N ASP A 466 22.71 3.42 12.58
CA ASP A 466 21.93 2.71 11.57
C ASP A 466 22.76 2.40 10.31
N THR A 467 22.55 1.22 9.71
CA THR A 467 23.09 0.87 8.38
C THR A 467 21.94 0.89 7.37
N ILE A 468 22.08 1.65 6.28
CA ILE A 468 21.00 1.90 5.32
C ILE A 468 21.50 1.68 3.89
N THR A 469 20.81 0.83 3.12
CA THR A 469 21.05 0.63 1.69
C THR A 469 19.79 1.01 0.90
N GLY A 470 19.91 1.87 -0.10
CA GLY A 470 18.87 2.19 -1.07
C GLY A 470 18.73 1.11 -2.16
N ASN A 471 18.29 1.50 -3.35
CA ASN A 471 17.94 0.58 -4.45
C ASN A 471 18.33 1.12 -5.84
N ASP A 472 17.51 0.84 -6.86
CA ASP A 472 17.74 1.21 -8.28
C ASP A 472 16.91 2.46 -8.70
N ALA A 473 16.38 3.21 -7.73
CA ALA A 473 15.61 4.45 -7.91
C ALA A 473 16.27 5.63 -7.17
N ASP A 474 15.91 6.88 -7.52
CA ASP A 474 16.41 8.09 -6.85
C ASP A 474 15.95 8.13 -5.37
N ASN A 475 16.83 7.77 -4.42
CA ASN A 475 16.44 7.58 -3.02
C ASN A 475 16.57 8.83 -2.13
N LEU A 476 15.83 8.86 -1.01
CA LEU A 476 16.03 9.79 0.11
C LEU A 476 16.39 9.00 1.37
N LEU A 477 17.66 9.07 1.78
CA LEU A 477 18.19 8.31 2.91
C LEU A 477 18.58 9.25 4.06
N ALA A 478 17.83 9.23 5.16
CA ALA A 478 18.14 10.00 6.37
C ALA A 478 18.47 9.06 7.55
N GLY A 479 19.73 9.05 8.00
CA GLY A 479 20.17 8.26 9.17
C GLY A 479 19.56 8.73 10.50
N GLY A 480 19.04 9.96 10.55
CA GLY A 480 18.37 10.51 11.74
C GLY A 480 19.37 11.01 12.78
N GLY A 481 20.16 10.10 13.36
CA GLY A 481 21.35 10.47 14.11
C GLY A 481 21.91 9.38 15.03
N GLY A 482 22.92 8.67 14.53
CA GLY A 482 23.89 7.90 15.30
C GLY A 482 25.32 8.17 14.86
N ASP A 483 26.01 7.10 14.48
CA ASP A 483 27.21 7.09 13.64
C ASP A 483 26.86 6.11 12.48
N ASP A 484 26.19 6.62 11.44
CA ASP A 484 25.34 5.84 10.51
C ASP A 484 26.03 5.49 9.16
N ASP A 485 25.93 4.24 8.69
CA ASP A 485 26.50 3.75 7.42
C ASP A 485 25.42 3.79 6.30
N LEU A 486 25.39 4.82 5.46
CA LEU A 486 24.44 4.97 4.34
C LEU A 486 25.07 4.61 2.98
N SER A 487 24.30 3.91 2.15
CA SER A 487 24.60 3.61 0.74
C SER A 487 23.37 3.92 -0.11
N GLY A 488 23.49 4.80 -1.11
CA GLY A 488 22.46 5.10 -2.11
C GLY A 488 22.15 3.88 -2.97
N GLY A 489 22.90 3.69 -4.05
CA GLY A 489 22.77 2.52 -4.93
C GLY A 489 22.96 2.88 -6.39
N ILE A 490 21.88 2.82 -7.16
CA ILE A 490 21.79 3.34 -8.52
C ILE A 490 20.64 4.34 -8.57
N GLY A 491 20.96 5.63 -8.45
CA GLY A 491 19.99 6.72 -8.39
C GLY A 491 20.70 8.06 -8.36
N SER A 492 19.94 9.15 -8.21
CA SER A 492 20.44 10.51 -7.94
C SER A 492 20.16 10.86 -6.49
N ASP A 493 20.86 10.18 -5.58
CA ASP A 493 20.38 9.94 -4.22
C ASP A 493 20.59 11.13 -3.27
N LEU A 494 19.65 11.38 -2.36
CA LEU A 494 19.74 12.42 -1.34
C LEU A 494 20.00 11.80 0.04
N MET A 495 21.25 11.91 0.52
CA MET A 495 21.70 11.34 1.80
C MET A 495 21.93 12.40 2.89
N TYR A 496 21.52 12.08 4.12
CA TYR A 496 21.64 12.95 5.30
C TYR A 496 21.96 12.15 6.57
N GLY A 497 23.20 12.26 7.07
CA GLY A 497 23.70 11.54 8.26
C GLY A 497 23.35 12.14 9.63
N GLY A 498 22.23 12.88 9.76
CA GLY A 498 21.74 13.35 11.08
C GLY A 498 22.53 14.49 11.77
N GLY A 499 23.81 14.69 11.43
CA GLY A 499 24.63 15.80 11.92
C GLY A 499 25.49 15.51 13.15
N GLN A 500 25.76 14.23 13.43
CA GLN A 500 26.72 13.80 14.45
C GLN A 500 28.13 13.68 13.84
N ALA A 501 28.91 12.64 14.17
CA ALA A 501 30.35 12.62 13.87
C ALA A 501 30.98 11.22 13.81
N GLY A 502 30.38 10.33 13.01
CA GLY A 502 30.93 9.01 12.71
C GLY A 502 30.32 8.33 11.49
N ASP A 503 29.21 8.87 11.00
CA ASP A 503 28.47 8.48 9.81
C ASP A 503 29.36 8.39 8.54
N VAL A 504 29.01 7.46 7.64
CA VAL A 504 29.66 7.21 6.35
C VAL A 504 28.57 7.24 5.29
N MET A 505 28.83 7.88 4.14
CA MET A 505 27.82 7.97 3.08
C MET A 505 28.45 7.66 1.72
N MET A 506 27.89 6.67 1.04
CA MET A 506 28.28 6.23 -0.30
C MET A 506 27.10 6.46 -1.23
N GLY A 507 27.25 7.21 -2.32
CA GLY A 507 26.17 7.39 -3.29
C GLY A 507 26.03 6.14 -4.14
N GLY A 508 26.76 6.11 -5.26
CA GLY A 508 27.06 4.85 -5.93
C GLY A 508 27.21 5.05 -7.43
N VAL A 509 26.08 4.98 -8.13
CA VAL A 509 25.99 5.16 -9.59
C VAL A 509 24.87 6.15 -9.97
N GLY A 510 25.15 7.44 -9.81
CA GLY A 510 24.37 8.47 -10.51
C GLY A 510 24.83 9.91 -10.25
N THR A 511 24.11 10.66 -9.41
CA THR A 511 24.41 12.09 -9.15
C THR A 511 23.93 12.45 -7.76
N ASP A 512 24.80 12.20 -6.79
CA ASP A 512 24.36 12.02 -5.41
C ASP A 512 24.61 13.27 -4.55
N PHE A 513 23.68 13.57 -3.66
CA PHE A 513 23.63 14.79 -2.85
C PHE A 513 23.79 14.46 -1.36
N PHE A 514 24.90 14.88 -0.76
CA PHE A 514 25.22 14.62 0.65
C PHE A 514 25.05 15.87 1.51
N MET A 515 24.20 15.80 2.55
CA MET A 515 23.85 16.93 3.44
C MET A 515 24.40 16.77 4.86
N PHE A 516 25.01 17.84 5.41
CA PHE A 516 25.67 17.84 6.73
C PHE A 516 25.37 19.11 7.54
N ASN A 517 24.84 18.99 8.76
CA ASN A 517 24.43 20.11 9.63
C ASN A 517 25.15 20.14 10.99
N SER A 518 26.47 20.41 10.99
CA SER A 518 27.34 20.26 12.16
C SER A 518 27.08 21.29 13.29
N ARG A 519 26.21 20.96 14.26
CA ARG A 519 25.80 21.92 15.30
C ARG A 519 26.79 22.06 16.47
N ASN A 520 27.69 21.11 16.71
CA ASN A 520 28.76 21.22 17.73
C ASN A 520 30.02 20.35 17.45
N GLY A 521 30.95 20.87 16.64
CA GLY A 521 32.39 20.74 16.88
C GLY A 521 33.09 19.38 16.70
N THR A 522 33.78 19.24 15.56
CA THR A 522 34.72 18.15 15.19
C THR A 522 34.06 16.90 14.64
N VAL A 523 33.62 16.99 13.39
CA VAL A 523 33.46 15.84 12.50
C VAL A 523 34.82 15.17 12.25
N ALA A 524 34.84 13.85 12.09
CA ALA A 524 36.00 13.11 11.61
C ALA A 524 35.58 11.89 10.77
N ASP A 525 36.25 11.70 9.63
CA ASP A 525 36.27 10.48 8.79
C ASP A 525 35.05 10.10 7.92
N TYR A 526 34.29 11.08 7.41
CA TYR A 526 33.43 10.84 6.25
C TYR A 526 34.23 10.29 5.04
N THR A 527 33.91 9.07 4.62
CA THR A 527 34.56 8.38 3.50
C THR A 527 33.58 8.20 2.35
N PHE A 528 33.96 8.66 1.15
CA PHE A 528 33.13 8.62 -0.04
C PHE A 528 33.76 7.72 -1.11
N SER A 529 32.95 6.90 -1.77
CA SER A 529 33.40 5.94 -2.78
C SER A 529 32.41 5.81 -3.93
N SER A 530 32.67 6.46 -5.06
CA SER A 530 31.89 6.28 -6.31
C SER A 530 32.61 5.29 -7.26
N VAL A 531 31.85 4.40 -7.91
CA VAL A 531 32.39 3.20 -8.60
C VAL A 531 31.78 3.02 -10.00
N ASN A 532 32.20 3.83 -10.96
CA ASN A 532 31.84 3.66 -12.37
C ASN A 532 32.81 2.71 -13.11
N GLU A 533 32.55 1.39 -13.07
CA GLU A 533 33.37 0.41 -13.81
C GLU A 533 32.98 0.25 -15.30
N THR A 534 31.83 0.77 -15.76
CA THR A 534 31.22 0.32 -17.02
C THR A 534 31.03 1.39 -18.11
N THR A 535 30.65 2.63 -17.79
CA THR A 535 30.22 3.61 -18.81
C THR A 535 31.28 4.66 -19.14
N GLY A 536 31.97 5.20 -18.14
CA GLY A 536 32.90 6.31 -18.32
C GLY A 536 32.25 7.62 -18.78
N GLU A 537 30.95 7.77 -18.57
CA GLU A 537 30.21 9.02 -18.70
C GLU A 537 30.26 9.77 -17.35
N VAL A 538 30.50 11.09 -17.39
CA VAL A 538 30.80 11.89 -16.19
C VAL A 538 29.61 12.77 -15.84
N ILE A 539 28.94 12.38 -14.76
CA ILE A 539 28.16 13.26 -13.88
C ILE A 539 28.80 13.12 -12.49
N GLY A 540 28.70 14.13 -11.62
CA GLY A 540 29.55 14.23 -10.43
C GLY A 540 28.81 14.62 -9.17
N ASP A 541 29.09 13.88 -8.11
CA ASP A 541 28.50 13.95 -6.77
C ASP A 541 28.63 15.35 -6.14
N VAL A 542 27.63 15.76 -5.36
CA VAL A 542 27.51 17.10 -4.74
C VAL A 542 27.49 17.00 -3.22
N ILE A 543 28.43 17.69 -2.55
CA ILE A 543 28.54 17.73 -1.09
C ILE A 543 28.17 19.11 -0.53
N TYR A 544 27.27 19.15 0.46
CA TYR A 544 26.75 20.37 1.10
C TYR A 544 27.12 20.45 2.59
N LEU A 545 28.21 21.16 2.90
CA LEU A 545 28.79 21.26 4.25
C LEU A 545 28.30 22.50 5.03
N GLU A 546 27.46 22.32 6.06
CA GLU A 546 27.13 23.40 7.00
C GLU A 546 27.89 23.35 8.33
N GLY A 547 28.57 24.45 8.65
CA GLY A 547 29.02 24.78 10.00
C GLY A 547 30.49 25.20 10.10
N ASN A 548 30.95 25.40 11.34
CA ASN A 548 32.36 25.63 11.66
C ASN A 548 33.03 24.33 12.14
N ALA A 549 32.90 23.26 11.36
CA ALA A 549 33.58 21.99 11.60
C ALA A 549 34.85 21.86 10.74
N ASN A 550 35.77 21.00 11.19
CA ASN A 550 36.77 20.42 10.29
C ASN A 550 36.10 19.22 9.62
N TYR A 551 36.25 19.08 8.31
CA TYR A 551 35.79 17.90 7.57
C TYR A 551 37.02 17.18 7.01
N THR A 552 37.08 15.86 7.20
CA THR A 552 38.00 14.99 6.46
C THR A 552 37.19 14.40 5.32
N LEU A 553 37.54 14.74 4.07
CA LEU A 553 36.93 14.16 2.87
C LEU A 553 37.90 13.14 2.29
N THR A 554 37.60 11.85 2.44
CA THR A 554 38.42 10.77 1.88
C THR A 554 37.79 10.26 0.57
N GLN A 555 38.37 10.66 -0.57
CA GLN A 555 37.93 10.19 -1.90
C GLN A 555 38.51 8.81 -2.23
N SER A 556 37.63 7.86 -2.56
CA SER A 556 37.92 6.66 -3.35
C SER A 556 37.16 6.76 -4.68
N GLY A 557 37.82 6.50 -5.83
CA GLY A 557 37.27 6.71 -7.17
C GLY A 557 37.84 7.94 -7.88
N SER A 558 37.23 8.37 -8.98
CA SER A 558 37.69 9.50 -9.82
C SER A 558 36.77 10.73 -9.86
N ASP A 559 35.51 10.60 -9.43
CA ASP A 559 34.41 11.38 -10.03
C ASP A 559 33.81 12.47 -9.10
N PHE A 560 34.52 12.76 -8.02
CA PHE A 560 34.12 13.64 -6.91
C PHE A 560 34.20 15.15 -7.23
N LEU A 561 33.13 15.91 -6.97
CA LEU A 561 33.06 17.36 -7.17
C LEU A 561 32.78 18.12 -5.85
N ILE A 562 33.80 18.78 -5.29
CA ILE A 562 33.60 19.77 -4.22
C ILE A 562 33.27 21.11 -4.86
N ASP A 563 32.02 21.57 -4.74
CA ASP A 563 31.71 23.01 -4.80
C ASP A 563 31.72 23.59 -3.37
N GLY A 564 32.23 24.82 -3.21
CA GLY A 564 32.38 25.47 -1.91
C GLY A 564 33.62 25.05 -1.10
N ILE A 565 34.79 25.64 -1.40
CA ILE A 565 35.97 25.57 -0.50
C ILE A 565 36.01 26.77 0.44
N PHE A 566 35.79 26.55 1.74
CA PHE A 566 36.24 27.46 2.80
C PHE A 566 37.58 27.02 3.37
N ILE A 567 38.65 27.74 3.00
CA ILE A 567 39.98 27.56 3.62
C ILE A 567 40.01 28.39 4.91
N ASP A 568 39.87 27.76 6.08
CA ASP A 568 40.41 28.37 7.30
C ASP A 568 41.94 28.21 7.33
N VAL A 569 42.63 29.25 7.78
CA VAL A 569 44.08 29.29 7.90
C VAL A 569 44.40 29.64 9.34
N ASP A 570 44.62 28.61 10.17
CA ASP A 570 45.11 28.80 11.54
C ASP A 570 46.48 29.49 11.53
N SER A 571 46.41 30.82 11.67
CA SER A 571 47.53 31.74 11.75
C SER A 571 48.47 31.49 12.93
N THR A 572 48.10 30.60 13.86
CA THR A 572 48.87 30.23 15.05
C THR A 572 49.82 29.06 14.82
N ASN A 573 49.43 28.06 14.02
CA ASN A 573 50.22 26.83 13.83
C ASN A 573 50.77 26.62 12.40
N GLY A 574 50.19 27.24 11.37
CA GLY A 574 50.83 27.36 10.05
C GLY A 574 51.00 26.06 9.24
N ASN A 575 50.20 25.03 9.53
CA ASN A 575 50.05 23.86 8.64
C ASN A 575 48.95 24.14 7.62
N VAL A 576 49.22 23.84 6.35
CA VAL A 576 48.23 23.85 5.26
C VAL A 576 48.22 22.47 4.62
N ALA A 577 47.04 21.87 4.49
CA ALA A 577 46.85 20.57 3.87
C ALA A 577 46.00 20.70 2.59
N ILE A 578 46.67 20.87 1.44
CA ILE A 578 46.06 20.75 0.11
C ILE A 578 47.02 19.94 -0.77
N VAL A 579 46.69 18.67 -0.99
CA VAL A 579 47.35 17.69 -1.88
C VAL A 579 46.20 16.77 -2.33
N SER A 580 45.91 16.56 -3.61
CA SER A 580 46.86 16.21 -4.67
C SER A 580 46.98 17.22 -5.83
N THR A 581 48.10 17.11 -6.54
CA THR A 581 48.36 17.81 -7.81
C THR A 581 48.92 16.82 -8.82
N ASN A 582 48.43 16.85 -10.06
CA ASN A 582 49.13 16.56 -11.34
C ASN A 582 48.06 16.34 -12.44
N SER A 583 48.13 16.93 -13.64
CA SER A 583 49.09 17.93 -14.15
C SER A 583 48.55 18.63 -15.41
N SER A 584 48.75 19.95 -15.53
CA SER A 584 48.63 20.79 -16.74
C SER A 584 47.30 20.75 -17.53
N THR A 585 46.53 21.84 -17.68
CA THR A 585 46.85 23.27 -17.56
C THR A 585 45.67 24.12 -17.08
N LEU A 586 45.89 25.01 -16.11
CA LEU A 586 45.01 26.17 -15.91
C LEU A 586 45.31 27.23 -16.99
N SER A 587 44.51 27.22 -18.07
CA SER A 587 44.48 28.31 -19.05
C SER A 587 43.27 29.20 -18.76
N ALA A 588 43.50 30.32 -18.10
CA ALA A 588 42.49 31.38 -18.00
C ALA A 588 42.40 32.10 -19.35
N ASP A 589 41.56 31.59 -20.25
CA ASP A 589 41.14 32.29 -21.47
C ASP A 589 39.79 32.95 -21.21
N LEU A 590 39.75 34.29 -21.21
CA LEU A 590 38.54 35.06 -20.94
C LEU A 590 37.74 35.26 -22.24
N ASP A 591 37.14 34.20 -22.77
CA ASP A 591 36.07 34.32 -23.78
C ASP A 591 35.04 33.15 -23.78
N SER A 592 34.68 32.63 -22.59
CA SER A 592 33.42 31.88 -22.40
C SER A 592 32.94 31.83 -20.95
N GLY A 593 31.92 32.62 -20.61
CA GLY A 593 30.84 32.19 -19.70
C GLY A 593 30.84 32.63 -18.23
N LEU A 594 31.98 32.80 -17.54
CA LEU A 594 31.97 33.04 -16.08
C LEU A 594 32.72 34.31 -15.62
N ALA A 595 32.07 35.08 -14.75
CA ALA A 595 32.63 36.26 -14.09
C ALA A 595 32.16 36.36 -12.62
N SER A 596 33.04 36.00 -11.69
CA SER A 596 32.89 36.18 -10.23
C SER A 596 33.76 37.38 -9.75
N PRO A 597 33.80 37.77 -8.45
CA PRO A 597 33.13 37.22 -7.26
C PRO A 597 32.55 38.23 -6.22
N GLN A 598 31.78 37.70 -5.25
CA GLN A 598 31.64 38.15 -3.83
C GLN A 598 31.00 39.55 -3.53
N GLU A 599 30.42 39.83 -2.34
CA GLU A 599 30.28 39.10 -1.06
C GLU A 599 28.82 39.17 -0.52
N PHE A 600 28.47 38.31 0.45
CA PHE A 600 27.58 38.70 1.58
C PHE A 600 28.11 38.12 2.91
N SER A 601 27.59 38.62 4.04
CA SER A 601 28.14 38.40 5.39
C SER A 601 27.06 38.05 6.42
N LEU A 602 27.45 37.42 7.53
CA LEU A 602 26.55 36.78 8.50
C LEU A 602 25.60 37.78 9.21
N GLY A 603 24.31 37.45 9.27
CA GLY A 603 23.36 38.07 10.22
C GLY A 603 21.94 38.22 9.71
N GLY A 604 21.23 37.10 9.49
CA GLY A 604 20.02 37.05 8.65
C GLY A 604 20.44 37.00 7.19
N LEU A 605 20.03 35.95 6.47
CA LEU A 605 20.53 35.69 5.13
C LEU A 605 19.50 35.05 4.21
N THR A 606 19.55 35.49 2.97
CA THR A 606 18.73 35.13 1.83
C THR A 606 19.60 34.26 0.92
N LEU A 607 19.32 32.96 0.81
CA LEU A 607 19.96 32.09 -0.18
C LEU A 607 19.34 32.41 -1.55
N SER A 608 20.13 32.82 -2.55
CA SER A 608 19.65 33.09 -3.93
C SER A 608 20.51 32.36 -4.97
N ILE A 609 19.89 31.46 -5.73
CA ILE A 609 20.51 30.56 -6.73
C ILE A 609 20.21 31.09 -8.14
N TYR A 610 21.24 31.47 -8.91
CA TYR A 610 21.09 32.09 -10.24
C TYR A 610 21.38 31.07 -11.36
N ASP A 611 20.45 30.90 -12.32
CA ASP A 611 20.66 30.13 -13.56
C ASP A 611 21.18 31.00 -14.72
N TYR A 612 21.76 30.39 -15.75
CA TYR A 612 22.20 31.03 -16.99
C TYR A 612 21.79 30.26 -18.27
N GLY A 613 20.65 29.56 -18.24
CA GLY A 613 19.92 29.10 -19.43
C GLY A 613 19.73 27.58 -19.47
N THR A 614 18.55 27.06 -19.84
CA THR A 614 17.52 27.65 -20.72
C THR A 614 16.12 27.06 -20.52
N ALA A 615 15.14 27.57 -21.28
CA ALA A 615 13.73 27.14 -21.42
C ALA A 615 12.79 27.56 -20.27
N GLU A 616 13.10 27.26 -19.02
CA GLU A 616 12.50 27.92 -17.83
C GLU A 616 13.60 28.46 -16.91
N SER A 617 14.57 29.15 -17.50
CA SER A 617 15.73 29.69 -16.79
C SER A 617 15.34 30.81 -15.82
N PHE A 618 15.85 30.70 -14.59
CA PHE A 618 15.50 31.57 -13.48
C PHE A 618 16.66 32.49 -13.08
N GLU A 619 16.45 33.81 -13.16
CA GLU A 619 17.45 34.79 -12.69
C GLU A 619 17.82 34.51 -11.24
N SER A 620 16.88 34.25 -10.32
CA SER A 620 17.26 33.76 -8.98
C SER A 620 16.15 33.04 -8.21
N LYS A 621 16.39 31.79 -7.80
CA LYS A 621 15.56 31.08 -6.79
C LYS A 621 16.04 31.44 -5.39
N HIS A 622 15.18 32.07 -4.59
CA HIS A 622 15.40 32.37 -3.18
C HIS A 622 14.66 31.38 -2.27
N LEU A 623 15.27 30.99 -1.13
CA LEU A 623 14.63 30.21 -0.06
C LEU A 623 14.80 30.90 1.31
N GLU A 624 13.73 31.04 2.09
CA GLU A 624 13.73 31.42 3.52
C GLU A 624 13.26 30.26 4.41
N TYR A 625 13.91 30.12 5.57
CA TYR A 625 13.63 29.06 6.55
C TYR A 625 13.24 29.66 7.91
N ALA A 626 12.33 28.97 8.61
CA ALA A 626 11.92 29.30 9.97
C ALA A 626 13.07 29.09 10.97
N SER A 627 12.93 29.66 12.18
CA SER A 627 13.88 29.51 13.30
C SER A 627 14.16 28.05 13.70
N GLU A 628 13.23 27.16 13.35
CA GLU A 628 13.20 25.74 13.62
C GLU A 628 13.91 24.91 12.52
N GLY A 629 14.31 25.52 11.41
CA GLY A 629 15.05 24.88 10.31
C GLY A 629 14.22 24.46 9.10
N PHE A 630 12.90 24.66 9.12
CA PHE A 630 11.98 24.23 8.07
C PHE A 630 11.74 25.33 7.04
N LEU A 631 11.55 24.95 5.77
CA LEU A 631 11.32 25.87 4.66
C LEU A 631 10.00 26.63 4.84
N SER A 632 10.06 27.95 5.00
CA SER A 632 8.88 28.80 5.22
C SER A 632 8.50 29.63 4.01
N GLN A 633 9.46 29.91 3.11
CA GLN A 633 9.20 30.65 1.87
C GLN A 633 10.17 30.24 0.75
N VAL A 634 9.69 30.31 -0.49
CA VAL A 634 10.50 30.22 -1.72
C VAL A 634 10.13 31.38 -2.65
N THR A 635 11.08 32.20 -3.05
CA THR A 635 10.92 33.12 -4.19
C THR A 635 11.61 32.54 -5.44
N ILE A 636 11.14 32.88 -6.64
CA ILE A 636 11.80 32.57 -7.91
C ILE A 636 11.63 33.79 -8.81
N ASN A 637 12.73 34.49 -9.09
CA ASN A 637 12.83 35.49 -10.15
C ASN A 637 13.21 34.76 -11.44
N TYR A 638 12.53 35.04 -12.55
CA TYR A 638 12.74 34.40 -13.86
C TYR A 638 13.53 35.31 -14.81
N ASP A 639 14.26 34.76 -15.78
CA ASP A 639 14.99 35.54 -16.81
C ASP A 639 14.11 36.50 -17.63
N SER A 640 12.79 36.30 -17.59
CA SER A 640 11.78 37.16 -18.18
C SER A 640 11.51 38.45 -17.40
N GLY A 641 12.08 38.61 -16.21
CA GLY A 641 11.78 39.68 -15.24
C GLY A 641 10.55 39.41 -14.38
N LEU A 642 9.79 38.34 -14.64
CA LEU A 642 8.69 37.91 -13.76
C LEU A 642 9.26 37.34 -12.46
N SER A 643 8.45 37.29 -11.39
CA SER A 643 8.79 36.48 -10.22
C SER A 643 7.60 35.76 -9.59
N ARG A 644 7.88 34.80 -8.72
CA ARG A 644 6.91 34.03 -7.93
C ARG A 644 7.39 33.93 -6.49
N GLU A 645 6.54 34.17 -5.53
CA GLU A 645 6.75 33.94 -4.10
C GLU A 645 5.84 32.78 -3.65
N THR A 646 6.29 31.96 -2.71
CA THR A 646 5.56 30.78 -2.23
C THR A 646 5.79 30.65 -0.74
N MET A 647 4.79 30.99 0.08
CA MET A 647 4.78 30.78 1.52
C MET A 647 4.24 29.38 1.83
N LEU A 648 4.77 28.73 2.86
CA LEU A 648 4.38 27.38 3.31
C LEU A 648 3.97 27.39 4.80
N ASP A 649 2.91 26.66 5.17
CA ASP A 649 2.54 26.49 6.58
C ASP A 649 3.31 25.35 7.26
N TYR A 650 4.55 25.65 7.62
CA TYR A 650 5.31 24.77 8.50
C TYR A 650 4.54 24.48 9.81
N GLY A 651 4.25 23.20 10.04
CA GLY A 651 3.69 22.68 11.28
C GLY A 651 2.16 22.66 11.38
N SER A 652 1.43 22.86 10.27
CA SER A 652 -0.04 22.79 10.22
C SER A 652 -0.72 23.65 11.29
N THR A 653 -0.24 24.89 11.43
CA THR A 653 -0.67 25.85 12.45
C THR A 653 -1.75 26.82 11.96
N ARG A 654 -2.03 26.80 10.65
CA ARG A 654 -2.97 27.68 9.96
C ARG A 654 -4.15 26.85 9.43
N THR A 655 -4.72 27.27 8.32
CA THR A 655 -5.78 26.53 7.59
C THR A 655 -5.46 26.49 6.09
N TRP A 656 -4.20 26.66 5.74
CA TRP A 656 -3.69 26.72 4.39
C TRP A 656 -2.31 26.12 4.35
N GLU A 657 -2.06 25.28 3.35
CA GLU A 657 -0.78 24.61 3.13
C GLU A 657 0.21 25.55 2.46
N SER A 658 -0.25 26.34 1.47
CA SER A 658 0.59 27.28 0.74
C SER A 658 -0.14 28.53 0.23
N ILE A 659 0.61 29.61 0.09
CA ILE A 659 0.20 30.83 -0.64
C ILE A 659 1.24 31.11 -1.72
N VAL A 660 0.81 31.23 -2.98
CA VAL A 660 1.68 31.43 -4.16
C VAL A 660 1.32 32.75 -4.86
N THR A 661 2.19 33.74 -4.77
CA THR A 661 2.03 35.07 -5.37
C THR A 661 2.93 35.22 -6.60
N TYR A 662 2.50 35.91 -7.64
CA TYR A 662 3.25 36.11 -8.88
C TYR A 662 3.32 37.60 -9.24
N TYR A 663 4.50 38.05 -9.65
CA TYR A 663 4.82 39.45 -9.94
C TYR A 663 5.30 39.63 -11.38
N ASN A 664 5.02 40.80 -11.96
CA ASN A 664 5.47 41.19 -13.30
C ASN A 664 6.89 41.79 -13.30
N ASP A 665 7.38 42.19 -14.47
CA ASP A 665 8.67 42.85 -14.73
C ASP A 665 8.81 44.27 -14.13
N ALA A 666 7.90 44.67 -13.24
CA ALA A 666 7.88 45.92 -12.50
C ALA A 666 7.57 45.73 -11.00
N ASP A 667 7.81 44.53 -10.46
CA ASP A 667 7.54 44.12 -9.06
C ASP A 667 6.06 44.27 -8.64
N GLN A 668 5.13 44.15 -9.59
CA GLN A 668 3.69 44.27 -9.32
C GLN A 668 3.01 42.91 -9.35
N GLU A 669 2.28 42.59 -8.28
CA GLU A 669 1.43 41.41 -8.18
C GLU A 669 0.40 41.36 -9.32
N TYR A 670 0.37 40.25 -10.06
CA TYR A 670 -0.65 39.98 -11.08
C TYR A 670 -1.48 38.71 -10.79
N GLU A 671 -1.02 37.83 -9.91
CA GLU A 671 -1.77 36.62 -9.51
C GLU A 671 -1.39 36.19 -8.08
N GLU A 672 -2.38 35.77 -7.29
CA GLU A 672 -2.22 35.14 -5.97
C GLU A 672 -3.03 33.83 -5.97
N ARG A 673 -2.50 32.78 -5.35
CA ARG A 673 -3.20 31.52 -5.06
C ARG A 673 -3.08 31.20 -3.58
N ILE A 674 -4.19 30.89 -2.93
CA ILE A 674 -4.22 30.36 -1.56
C ILE A 674 -4.78 28.94 -1.65
N ASN A 675 -3.98 27.96 -1.24
CA ASN A 675 -4.34 26.55 -1.21
C ASN A 675 -4.66 26.15 0.24
N TYR A 676 -5.84 25.58 0.48
CA TYR A 676 -6.30 25.17 1.80
C TYR A 676 -5.99 23.69 2.05
N ASP A 677 -5.74 23.30 3.30
CA ASP A 677 -5.41 21.90 3.68
C ASP A 677 -6.51 20.89 3.29
N THR A 678 -7.72 21.39 3.00
CA THR A 678 -8.87 20.62 2.50
C THR A 678 -8.92 20.52 0.97
N GLY A 679 -7.82 20.82 0.26
CA GLY A 679 -7.74 20.86 -1.21
C GLY A 679 -8.45 22.05 -1.89
N VAL A 680 -9.19 22.88 -1.15
CA VAL A 680 -9.91 24.06 -1.66
C VAL A 680 -8.91 25.13 -2.10
N GLN A 681 -9.17 25.83 -3.21
CA GLN A 681 -8.27 26.86 -3.73
C GLN A 681 -8.98 28.19 -3.98
N ILE A 682 -8.28 29.30 -3.69
CA ILE A 682 -8.69 30.65 -4.08
C ILE A 682 -7.60 31.23 -4.97
N ARG A 683 -7.96 31.68 -6.18
CA ARG A 683 -7.03 32.29 -7.14
C ARG A 683 -7.49 33.71 -7.48
N THR A 684 -6.73 34.72 -7.08
CA THR A 684 -6.93 36.12 -7.49
C THR A 684 -5.99 36.46 -8.64
N ILE A 685 -6.48 37.21 -9.62
CA ILE A 685 -5.72 37.75 -10.76
C ILE A 685 -5.94 39.26 -10.75
N SER A 686 -4.88 40.04 -10.84
CA SER A 686 -4.88 41.50 -10.70
C SER A 686 -4.35 42.16 -11.97
N ASP A 687 -5.04 43.16 -12.53
CA ASP A 687 -4.48 43.94 -13.64
C ASP A 687 -3.52 45.02 -13.13
N ALA A 688 -2.32 44.57 -12.75
CA ALA A 688 -1.18 45.40 -12.38
C ALA A 688 -0.91 46.57 -13.35
N THR A 689 -1.29 46.43 -14.62
CA THR A 689 -0.96 47.38 -15.70
C THR A 689 -2.08 48.36 -16.04
N SER A 690 -3.31 48.13 -15.56
CA SER A 690 -4.52 48.83 -16.02
C SER A 690 -4.68 48.84 -17.54
N ALA A 691 -4.38 47.71 -18.19
CA ALA A 691 -4.47 47.49 -19.64
C ALA A 691 -5.80 46.83 -20.07
N GLN A 692 -6.56 46.28 -19.13
CA GLN A 692 -7.86 45.64 -19.30
C GLN A 692 -8.99 46.67 -19.10
N VAL A 693 -10.17 46.16 -18.75
CA VAL A 693 -11.30 46.95 -18.21
C VAL A 693 -11.68 46.49 -16.80
N TRP A 694 -10.83 45.65 -16.21
CA TRP A 694 -11.06 44.99 -14.93
C TRP A 694 -9.84 45.09 -14.03
N ASP A 695 -10.12 45.30 -12.75
CA ASP A 695 -9.19 45.55 -11.65
C ASP A 695 -8.70 44.21 -11.09
N THR A 696 -9.63 43.33 -10.71
CA THR A 696 -9.32 41.97 -10.25
C THR A 696 -10.34 40.93 -10.72
N ILE A 697 -9.88 39.67 -10.82
CA ILE A 697 -10.70 38.48 -11.00
C ILE A 697 -10.35 37.49 -9.88
N THR A 698 -11.33 37.07 -9.08
CA THR A 698 -11.11 36.02 -8.06
C THR A 698 -11.93 34.78 -8.41
N GLU A 699 -11.27 33.63 -8.50
CA GLU A 699 -11.85 32.30 -8.70
C GLU A 699 -11.77 31.51 -7.39
N TYR A 700 -12.87 30.86 -7.00
CA TYR A 700 -12.96 29.94 -5.87
C TYR A 700 -13.22 28.52 -6.38
N ARG A 701 -12.44 27.56 -5.91
CA ARG A 701 -12.45 26.18 -6.38
C ARG A 701 -12.53 25.19 -5.23
N ASP A 702 -13.26 24.12 -5.44
CA ASP A 702 -13.36 23.01 -4.49
C ASP A 702 -12.15 22.07 -4.58
N SER A 703 -12.14 21.01 -3.77
CA SER A 703 -11.08 20.00 -3.72
C SER A 703 -10.98 19.14 -4.98
N ALA A 704 -11.97 19.18 -5.87
CA ALA A 704 -11.91 18.57 -7.20
C ALA A 704 -11.40 19.56 -8.28
N ASN A 705 -10.94 20.76 -7.87
CA ASN A 705 -10.48 21.86 -8.73
C ASN A 705 -11.61 22.46 -9.60
N GLU A 706 -12.89 22.18 -9.30
CA GLU A 706 -14.02 22.73 -10.04
C GLU A 706 -14.36 24.16 -9.58
N LEU A 707 -14.82 25.01 -10.51
CA LEU A 707 -15.01 26.44 -10.28
C LEU A 707 -16.45 26.73 -9.81
N TYR A 708 -16.64 27.01 -8.53
CA TYR A 708 -17.99 27.24 -7.95
C TYR A 708 -18.37 28.72 -7.76
N ASP A 709 -17.42 29.64 -7.58
CA ASP A 709 -17.65 31.10 -7.53
C ASP A 709 -16.55 31.82 -8.31
N LYS A 710 -16.93 32.80 -9.14
CA LYS A 710 -16.00 33.65 -9.88
C LYS A 710 -16.46 35.10 -9.83
N ARG A 711 -15.59 35.99 -9.36
CA ARG A 711 -15.83 37.43 -9.25
C ARG A 711 -14.91 38.18 -10.21
N THR A 712 -15.39 39.29 -10.74
CA THR A 712 -14.67 40.17 -11.66
C THR A 712 -15.06 41.59 -11.33
N LYS A 713 -14.12 42.31 -10.71
CA LYS A 713 -14.27 43.70 -10.30
C LYS A 713 -13.72 44.58 -11.41
N TYR A 714 -14.47 45.61 -11.80
CA TYR A 714 -14.15 46.51 -12.90
C TYR A 714 -13.50 47.79 -12.38
N ASP A 715 -12.71 48.49 -13.20
CA ASP A 715 -11.99 49.72 -12.81
C ASP A 715 -12.93 50.83 -12.32
N ALA A 716 -14.17 50.83 -12.80
CA ALA A 716 -15.24 51.74 -12.37
C ALA A 716 -15.87 51.35 -11.01
N GLY A 717 -15.38 50.30 -10.35
CA GLY A 717 -15.80 49.81 -9.04
C GLY A 717 -16.93 48.78 -9.05
N ASN A 718 -17.64 48.61 -10.17
CA ASN A 718 -18.72 47.62 -10.30
C ASN A 718 -18.18 46.17 -10.32
N GLU A 719 -19.02 45.19 -9.94
CA GLU A 719 -18.64 43.77 -9.86
C GLU A 719 -19.57 42.90 -10.73
N LEU A 720 -18.99 41.90 -11.40
CA LEU A 720 -19.68 40.73 -11.94
C LEU A 720 -19.33 39.53 -11.06
N ARG A 721 -20.33 38.83 -10.52
CA ARG A 721 -20.17 37.54 -9.85
C ARG A 721 -20.92 36.46 -10.62
N LEU A 722 -20.26 35.32 -10.81
CA LEU A 722 -20.81 34.08 -11.35
C LEU A 722 -20.72 33.02 -10.27
N ILE A 723 -21.78 32.24 -10.11
CA ILE A 723 -21.88 31.13 -9.16
C ILE A 723 -22.36 29.92 -9.94
N PHE A 724 -21.75 28.77 -9.70
CA PHE A 724 -22.03 27.51 -10.39
C PHE A 724 -22.50 26.47 -9.36
N ASP A 725 -23.40 25.58 -9.78
CA ASP A 725 -23.82 24.42 -9.01
C ASP A 725 -23.01 23.21 -9.51
N THR A 726 -21.88 22.91 -8.86
CA THR A 726 -20.97 21.83 -9.26
C THR A 726 -21.45 20.46 -8.78
N ASP A 727 -21.98 20.38 -7.56
CA ASP A 727 -22.51 19.13 -6.99
C ASP A 727 -23.95 18.78 -7.45
N GLY A 728 -24.63 19.70 -8.14
CA GLY A 728 -26.01 19.51 -8.59
C GLY A 728 -27.04 19.54 -7.46
N SER A 729 -26.69 20.16 -6.32
CA SER A 729 -27.56 20.24 -5.13
C SER A 729 -28.72 21.22 -5.27
N GLN A 730 -28.70 22.09 -6.29
CA GLN A 730 -29.67 23.17 -6.44
C GLN A 730 -30.80 22.80 -7.42
N THR A 731 -31.46 23.84 -7.95
CA THR A 731 -32.43 23.74 -9.06
C THR A 731 -32.01 24.69 -10.20
N TRP A 732 -30.76 25.12 -10.16
CA TRP A 732 -30.17 26.10 -11.05
C TRP A 732 -28.69 25.76 -11.23
N SER A 733 -28.23 25.79 -12.47
CA SER A 733 -26.85 25.45 -12.83
C SER A 733 -25.91 26.64 -12.69
N THR A 734 -26.43 27.86 -12.92
CA THR A 734 -25.66 29.10 -12.79
C THR A 734 -26.47 30.29 -12.31
N VAL A 735 -25.83 31.13 -11.50
CA VAL A 735 -26.32 32.46 -11.11
C VAL A 735 -25.30 33.52 -11.51
N GLN A 736 -25.76 34.56 -12.19
CA GLN A 736 -25.01 35.78 -12.48
C GLN A 736 -25.55 36.93 -11.62
N GLU A 737 -24.66 37.68 -10.97
CA GLU A 737 -24.97 38.92 -10.25
C GLU A 737 -24.10 40.06 -10.79
N LEU A 738 -24.70 41.24 -10.98
CA LEU A 738 -24.03 42.49 -11.36
C LEU A 738 -24.30 43.55 -10.29
N ARG A 739 -23.23 44.13 -9.75
CA ARG A 739 -23.27 45.09 -8.64
C ARG A 739 -22.63 46.41 -9.02
N ASP A 740 -23.15 47.52 -8.51
CA ASP A 740 -22.58 48.85 -8.69
C ASP A 740 -21.29 49.05 -7.84
N ALA A 741 -20.68 50.23 -7.95
CA ALA A 741 -19.50 50.59 -7.18
C ALA A 741 -19.74 50.80 -5.66
N GLY A 742 -21.00 50.72 -5.21
CA GLY A 742 -21.39 50.66 -3.79
C GLY A 742 -21.67 49.22 -3.30
N GLY A 743 -21.62 48.22 -4.19
CA GLY A 743 -21.96 46.83 -3.92
C GLY A 743 -23.45 46.49 -4.08
N ASN A 744 -24.29 47.44 -4.51
CA ASN A 744 -25.73 47.25 -4.70
C ASN A 744 -26.00 46.40 -5.95
N LEU A 745 -26.79 45.34 -5.80
CA LEU A 745 -27.13 44.40 -6.87
C LEU A 745 -28.16 45.01 -7.83
N TYR A 746 -27.80 45.27 -9.09
CA TYR A 746 -28.71 45.93 -10.07
C TYR A 746 -29.22 44.99 -11.18
N ASP A 747 -28.55 43.88 -11.48
CA ASP A 747 -29.02 42.85 -12.42
C ASP A 747 -28.61 41.46 -11.90
N LYS A 748 -29.58 40.57 -11.69
CA LYS A 748 -29.36 39.18 -11.28
C LYS A 748 -30.03 38.23 -12.26
N ARG A 749 -29.35 37.16 -12.64
CA ARG A 749 -29.86 36.13 -13.55
C ARG A 749 -29.65 34.75 -12.94
N THR A 750 -30.65 33.90 -13.02
CA THR A 750 -30.61 32.50 -12.57
C THR A 750 -31.03 31.63 -13.74
N ASN A 751 -30.15 30.70 -14.14
CA ASN A 751 -30.42 29.71 -15.18
C ASN A 751 -30.78 28.38 -14.51
N TYR A 752 -32.02 27.94 -14.69
CA TYR A 752 -32.55 26.69 -14.17
C TYR A 752 -32.13 25.51 -15.07
N ASP A 753 -32.03 24.30 -14.53
CA ASP A 753 -31.40 23.16 -15.22
C ASP A 753 -32.20 22.68 -16.44
N GLY A 754 -33.51 22.93 -16.43
CA GLY A 754 -34.39 22.84 -17.59
C GLY A 754 -34.22 23.95 -18.64
N GLY A 755 -33.10 24.69 -18.63
CA GLY A 755 -32.72 25.76 -19.55
C GLY A 755 -33.44 27.10 -19.38
N ASN A 756 -34.53 27.15 -18.60
CA ASN A 756 -35.28 28.40 -18.37
C ASN A 756 -34.45 29.42 -17.56
N GLN A 757 -34.71 30.71 -17.75
CA GLN A 757 -33.99 31.79 -17.06
C GLN A 757 -34.95 32.75 -16.35
N LEU A 758 -34.61 33.15 -15.13
CA LEU A 758 -35.14 34.34 -14.47
C LEU A 758 -34.08 35.43 -14.48
N ARG A 759 -34.43 36.64 -14.92
CA ARG A 759 -33.64 37.86 -14.71
C ARG A 759 -34.42 38.84 -13.84
N VAL A 760 -33.75 39.46 -12.87
CA VAL A 760 -34.27 40.52 -12.00
C VAL A 760 -33.39 41.75 -12.16
N ILE A 761 -33.98 42.94 -12.31
CA ILE A 761 -33.28 44.22 -12.41
C ILE A 761 -33.80 45.14 -11.31
N PHE A 762 -32.94 45.95 -10.71
CA PHE A 762 -33.27 46.86 -9.61
C PHE A 762 -32.77 48.28 -9.91
N ASP A 763 -33.62 49.30 -9.71
CA ASP A 763 -33.34 50.72 -10.01
C ASP A 763 -32.88 51.47 -8.73
N PHE A 764 -31.77 51.02 -8.15
CA PHE A 764 -31.28 51.53 -6.84
C PHE A 764 -30.91 53.02 -6.81
N ASP A 765 -30.81 53.70 -7.96
CA ASP A 765 -30.52 55.13 -8.07
C ASP A 765 -31.76 56.01 -8.38
N ASP A 766 -32.98 55.46 -8.34
CA ASP A 766 -34.25 56.20 -8.55
C ASP A 766 -34.25 56.94 -9.92
N SER A 767 -33.70 56.25 -10.94
CA SER A 767 -33.42 56.80 -12.28
C SER A 767 -34.60 56.70 -13.25
N SER A 768 -35.50 55.76 -12.96
CA SER A 768 -36.61 55.35 -13.80
C SER A 768 -37.96 55.82 -13.24
N SER A 769 -38.95 54.94 -13.21
CA SER A 769 -40.20 55.08 -12.46
C SER A 769 -40.65 53.69 -12.01
N TRP A 770 -39.69 52.82 -11.74
CA TRP A 770 -39.89 51.42 -11.37
C TRP A 770 -38.70 50.94 -10.54
N ASP A 771 -38.99 50.33 -9.39
CA ASP A 771 -38.02 49.85 -8.41
C ASP A 771 -37.42 48.49 -8.83
N THR A 772 -38.28 47.54 -9.21
CA THR A 772 -37.86 46.17 -9.53
C THR A 772 -38.56 45.66 -10.80
N LEU A 773 -37.78 45.05 -11.69
CA LEU A 773 -38.24 44.36 -12.88
C LEU A 773 -37.91 42.87 -12.82
N PHE A 774 -38.84 42.00 -13.22
CA PHE A 774 -38.62 40.57 -13.42
C PHE A 774 -38.86 40.21 -14.90
N GLU A 775 -37.97 39.44 -15.51
CA GLU A 775 -38.08 38.86 -16.85
C GLU A 775 -37.88 37.34 -16.79
N TYR A 776 -38.90 36.58 -17.18
CA TYR A 776 -38.86 35.12 -17.26
C TYR A 776 -38.73 34.67 -18.71
N ARG A 777 -37.77 33.79 -18.98
CA ARG A 777 -37.41 33.32 -20.33
C ARG A 777 -37.43 31.80 -20.43
N ASN A 778 -37.86 31.28 -21.59
CA ASN A 778 -37.81 29.85 -21.89
C ASN A 778 -36.37 29.39 -22.18
N ALA A 779 -36.17 28.08 -22.37
CA ALA A 779 -34.88 27.50 -22.76
C ALA A 779 -34.33 27.96 -24.12
N SER A 780 -35.13 28.64 -24.96
CA SER A 780 -34.69 29.28 -26.21
C SER A 780 -34.22 30.74 -26.00
N GLY A 781 -34.39 31.30 -24.80
CA GLY A 781 -34.10 32.70 -24.46
C GLY A 781 -35.26 33.69 -24.67
N ASP A 782 -36.42 33.22 -25.14
CA ASP A 782 -37.60 34.05 -25.42
C ASP A 782 -38.30 34.47 -24.12
N LEU A 783 -38.70 35.74 -24.05
CA LEU A 783 -39.43 36.32 -22.92
C LEU A 783 -40.90 35.88 -22.93
N TYR A 784 -41.40 35.26 -21.85
CA TYR A 784 -42.80 34.81 -21.74
C TYR A 784 -43.61 35.48 -20.60
N ASP A 785 -42.97 35.93 -19.53
CA ASP A 785 -43.58 36.71 -18.44
C ASP A 785 -42.63 37.85 -18.06
N LYS A 786 -43.15 39.07 -17.90
CA LYS A 786 -42.40 40.25 -17.48
C LYS A 786 -43.21 41.05 -16.48
N ARG A 787 -42.63 41.36 -15.33
CA ARG A 787 -43.27 42.09 -14.22
C ARG A 787 -42.49 43.35 -13.90
N THR A 788 -43.20 44.43 -13.62
CA THR A 788 -42.63 45.74 -13.28
C THR A 788 -43.32 46.23 -12.01
N ASN A 789 -42.56 46.46 -10.95
CA ASN A 789 -43.02 47.11 -9.73
C ASN A 789 -42.67 48.60 -9.84
N TYR A 790 -43.63 49.48 -9.58
CA TYR A 790 -43.46 50.92 -9.67
C TYR A 790 -43.20 51.50 -8.27
N ASP A 791 -42.50 52.63 -8.19
CA ASP A 791 -42.13 53.28 -6.92
C ASP A 791 -43.34 53.84 -6.16
N SER A 792 -44.48 53.94 -6.86
CA SER A 792 -45.82 54.18 -6.31
C SER A 792 -46.42 52.97 -5.58
N GLY A 793 -45.81 51.79 -5.67
CA GLY A 793 -46.34 50.49 -5.24
C GLY A 793 -47.15 49.75 -6.32
N GLU A 794 -47.62 50.45 -7.37
CA GLU A 794 -48.36 49.84 -8.49
C GLU A 794 -47.53 48.73 -9.17
N GLN A 795 -48.18 47.81 -9.87
CA GLN A 795 -47.50 46.74 -10.61
C GLN A 795 -48.10 46.54 -12.01
N THR A 796 -47.26 46.21 -12.99
CA THR A 796 -47.73 45.69 -14.29
C THR A 796 -47.11 44.34 -14.61
N ARG A 797 -47.89 43.47 -15.26
CA ARG A 797 -47.43 42.16 -15.72
C ARG A 797 -47.81 41.94 -17.18
N LEU A 798 -46.82 41.77 -18.04
CA LEU A 798 -46.94 41.34 -19.43
C LEU A 798 -46.74 39.82 -19.50
N ILE A 799 -47.68 39.11 -20.12
CA ILE A 799 -47.60 37.68 -20.44
C ILE A 799 -47.65 37.55 -21.96
N LEU A 800 -46.74 36.77 -22.55
CA LEU A 800 -46.58 36.59 -23.99
C LEU A 800 -46.85 35.12 -24.36
N ASP A 801 -47.67 34.88 -25.38
CA ASP A 801 -47.81 33.55 -25.98
C ASP A 801 -46.69 33.36 -27.01
N VAL A 802 -45.54 32.87 -26.53
CA VAL A 802 -44.33 32.68 -27.36
C VAL A 802 -44.51 31.54 -28.37
N ASN A 803 -45.29 30.52 -28.02
CA ASN A 803 -45.46 29.31 -28.83
C ASN A 803 -46.58 29.44 -29.88
N ALA A 804 -47.48 30.42 -29.72
CA ALA A 804 -48.78 30.49 -30.39
C ALA A 804 -49.72 29.31 -30.02
N ASP A 805 -49.71 28.92 -28.74
CA ASP A 805 -50.54 27.85 -28.17
C ASP A 805 -51.99 28.30 -27.88
N GLN A 806 -52.23 29.61 -27.84
CA GLN A 806 -53.46 30.24 -27.35
C GLN A 806 -54.31 30.81 -28.50
N SER A 807 -55.14 31.80 -28.17
CA SER A 807 -55.85 32.66 -29.14
C SER A 807 -55.53 34.14 -28.92
N TRP A 808 -54.53 34.41 -28.07
CA TRP A 808 -54.09 35.73 -27.65
C TRP A 808 -52.58 35.83 -27.70
N THR A 809 -52.08 36.92 -28.27
CA THR A 809 -50.66 37.17 -28.48
C THR A 809 -50.00 37.64 -27.18
N ASN A 810 -50.72 38.43 -26.38
CA ASN A 810 -50.27 38.87 -25.07
C ASN A 810 -51.42 39.32 -24.15
N ILE A 811 -51.13 39.32 -22.86
CA ILE A 811 -51.96 39.88 -21.78
C ILE A 811 -51.12 40.92 -21.02
N VAL A 812 -51.71 42.06 -20.67
CA VAL A 812 -51.16 43.05 -19.75
C VAL A 812 -52.11 43.23 -18.56
N GLU A 813 -51.67 42.82 -17.38
CA GLU A 813 -52.35 43.04 -16.11
C GLU A 813 -51.78 44.31 -15.43
N SER A 814 -52.60 45.05 -14.70
CA SER A 814 -52.18 46.21 -13.90
C SER A 814 -52.83 46.14 -12.52
N ARG A 815 -52.03 46.42 -11.49
CA ARG A 815 -52.39 46.35 -10.07
C ARG A 815 -52.02 47.63 -9.34
N ASP A 816 -52.77 47.93 -8.29
CA ASP A 816 -52.51 49.04 -7.36
C ASP A 816 -51.39 48.72 -6.36
N ASP A 817 -51.16 49.63 -5.42
CA ASP A 817 -50.15 49.54 -4.34
C ASP A 817 -50.46 48.48 -3.27
N SER A 818 -51.71 48.02 -3.21
CA SER A 818 -52.16 46.91 -2.37
C SER A 818 -52.01 45.55 -3.09
N GLY A 819 -51.72 45.58 -4.39
CA GLY A 819 -51.53 44.42 -5.26
C GLY A 819 -52.82 43.92 -5.91
N ASP A 820 -53.94 44.63 -5.77
CA ASP A 820 -55.23 44.24 -6.35
C ASP A 820 -55.34 44.67 -7.82
N MET A 821 -55.95 43.82 -8.66
CA MET A 821 -55.91 43.98 -10.11
C MET A 821 -57.02 44.90 -10.61
N PHE A 822 -56.80 46.20 -10.67
CA PHE A 822 -57.79 47.14 -11.21
C PHE A 822 -58.01 47.05 -12.73
N LYS A 823 -57.08 46.43 -13.50
CA LYS A 823 -57.16 46.38 -14.98
C LYS A 823 -56.48 45.16 -15.60
N LYS A 824 -57.08 44.64 -16.68
CA LYS A 824 -56.51 43.61 -17.57
C LYS A 824 -56.80 43.93 -19.04
N LEU A 825 -55.76 43.87 -19.88
CA LEU A 825 -55.81 44.00 -21.34
C LEU A 825 -55.40 42.66 -21.97
N THR A 826 -56.22 42.10 -22.86
CA THR A 826 -55.89 40.91 -23.67
C THR A 826 -55.85 41.32 -25.13
N ASN A 827 -54.75 41.03 -25.83
CA ASN A 827 -54.60 41.27 -27.27
C ASN A 827 -54.69 39.93 -28.03
N TYR A 828 -55.62 39.82 -28.98
CA TYR A 828 -55.92 38.60 -29.74
C TYR A 828 -55.16 38.55 -31.07
N ASP A 829 -54.84 37.34 -31.57
CA ASP A 829 -54.00 37.17 -32.78
C ASP A 829 -54.64 37.67 -34.08
N ASN A 830 -55.95 37.91 -34.06
CA ASN A 830 -56.70 38.57 -35.13
C ASN A 830 -56.62 40.12 -35.07
N GLY A 831 -55.89 40.67 -34.10
CA GLY A 831 -55.71 42.09 -33.85
C GLY A 831 -56.81 42.75 -33.00
N ASN A 832 -57.84 42.01 -32.59
CA ASN A 832 -58.84 42.52 -31.64
C ASN A 832 -58.22 42.63 -30.24
N TYR A 833 -58.84 43.40 -29.34
CA TYR A 833 -58.40 43.47 -27.94
C TYR A 833 -59.57 43.61 -26.96
N GLN A 834 -59.37 43.09 -25.75
CA GLN A 834 -60.31 43.16 -24.63
C GLN A 834 -59.69 43.99 -23.49
N ILE A 835 -60.47 44.89 -22.89
CA ILE A 835 -60.13 45.57 -21.64
C ILE A 835 -61.17 45.19 -20.59
N VAL A 836 -60.71 44.60 -19.49
CA VAL A 836 -61.48 44.46 -18.25
C VAL A 836 -60.94 45.47 -17.23
N LEU A 837 -61.85 46.19 -16.58
CA LEU A 837 -61.57 46.99 -15.39
C LEU A 837 -62.29 46.33 -14.21
N PHE A 838 -61.70 46.38 -13.02
CA PHE A 838 -62.26 45.83 -11.79
C PHE A 838 -62.47 46.96 -10.77
N ASP A 839 -63.50 46.85 -9.94
CA ASP A 839 -63.83 47.84 -8.92
C ASP A 839 -63.15 47.50 -7.58
N VAL A 840 -61.88 47.88 -7.44
CA VAL A 840 -61.07 47.57 -6.24
C VAL A 840 -61.48 48.37 -4.99
N ASP A 841 -62.23 49.46 -5.15
CA ASP A 841 -62.65 50.39 -4.08
C ASP A 841 -64.11 50.19 -3.61
N ASP A 842 -64.86 49.21 -4.16
CA ASP A 842 -66.33 49.13 -4.06
C ASP A 842 -67.03 50.48 -4.45
N ALA A 843 -66.47 51.21 -5.43
CA ALA A 843 -66.90 52.56 -5.79
C ALA A 843 -68.15 52.60 -6.71
N TYR A 844 -68.51 51.47 -7.32
CA TYR A 844 -69.58 51.31 -8.29
C TYR A 844 -70.66 50.31 -7.82
N ALA A 845 -71.26 49.59 -8.75
CA ALA A 845 -72.35 48.63 -8.49
C ALA A 845 -72.24 47.41 -9.45
N TRP A 846 -70.99 47.10 -9.80
CA TRP A 846 -70.55 46.02 -10.68
C TRP A 846 -69.13 45.66 -10.23
N ASP A 847 -68.81 44.37 -10.19
CA ASP A 847 -67.50 43.88 -9.74
C ASP A 847 -66.44 44.10 -10.84
N SER A 848 -66.88 44.07 -12.11
CA SER A 848 -66.02 44.38 -13.26
C SER A 848 -66.76 44.93 -14.49
N TYR A 849 -66.05 45.75 -15.28
CA TYR A 849 -66.51 46.32 -16.53
C TYR A 849 -65.62 45.86 -17.70
N ASN A 850 -66.19 45.06 -18.58
CA ASN A 850 -65.54 44.39 -19.71
C ASN A 850 -65.92 45.07 -21.04
N ARG A 851 -64.94 45.33 -21.90
CA ARG A 851 -65.12 45.86 -23.27
C ARG A 851 -64.23 45.12 -24.26
N VAL A 852 -64.76 44.81 -25.44
CA VAL A 852 -64.02 44.18 -26.55
C VAL A 852 -64.06 45.09 -27.77
N PHE A 853 -62.94 45.22 -28.46
CA PHE A 853 -62.73 46.10 -29.61
C PHE A 853 -62.15 45.35 -30.81
N ASP A 854 -62.38 45.85 -32.02
CA ASP A 854 -61.70 45.38 -33.23
C ASP A 854 -60.30 45.99 -33.40
N SER A 855 -59.53 45.47 -34.37
CA SER A 855 -58.21 45.97 -34.75
C SER A 855 -58.19 47.41 -35.33
N GLY A 856 -59.36 48.01 -35.55
CA GLY A 856 -59.53 49.43 -35.87
C GLY A 856 -59.87 50.32 -34.66
N GLY A 857 -60.01 49.73 -33.46
CA GLY A 857 -60.40 50.42 -32.24
C GLY A 857 -61.91 50.64 -32.08
N ASN A 858 -62.76 50.01 -32.90
CA ASN A 858 -64.22 50.11 -32.76
C ASN A 858 -64.71 49.15 -31.67
N LEU A 859 -65.61 49.62 -30.79
CA LEU A 859 -66.22 48.79 -29.75
C LEU A 859 -67.14 47.73 -30.37
N LEU A 860 -66.88 46.45 -30.08
CA LEU A 860 -67.66 45.29 -30.51
C LEU A 860 -68.70 44.88 -29.46
N SER A 861 -68.32 44.93 -28.17
CA SER A 861 -69.23 44.63 -27.05
C SER A 861 -68.76 45.30 -25.76
N GLU A 862 -69.71 45.58 -24.87
CA GLU A 862 -69.45 45.95 -23.48
C GLU A 862 -70.37 45.17 -22.52
N THR A 863 -69.92 44.95 -21.29
CA THR A 863 -70.65 44.19 -20.26
C THR A 863 -70.20 44.62 -18.88
N PHE A 864 -71.15 44.83 -17.98
CA PHE A 864 -70.94 44.99 -16.54
C PHE A 864 -71.33 43.67 -15.88
N ILE A 865 -70.55 43.20 -14.91
CA ILE A 865 -70.77 41.96 -14.15
C ILE A 865 -71.17 42.36 -12.73
#